data_AF-A0AB38RD39-F1
#
_entry.id   AF-A0AB38RD39-F1
#
_cell.length_a   1.000
_cell.length_b   1.000
_cell.length_c   1.000
_cell.angle_alpha   90.00
_cell.angle_beta   90.00
_cell.angle_gamma   90.00
#
_symmetry.space_group_name_H-M   'P 1'
#
loop_
_entity.id
_entity.type
_entity.pdbx_description
1 polymer ?
#
loop_
_entity_poly.entity_id
_entity_poly.type
_entity_poly.pdbx_seq_one_letter_code
_entity_poly.pdbx_strand_id
1 'polypeptide(L)'
;MAPQPVVDNAATTRRTHIIRTVLAVLVIAPLSIAAFYMWALWDPGDTVNRLPVAIVNADAGTELDGTRLQAGDEVVAALVESGDVAWKVVSEQEAADGVNDGTYYFSVVIPKTFSADVASAASGSGRKAELDVLYNDYNSLVAGPVGESIIAQVRSAVSESIGEQSIDQVLVGLGELGTGFGEAAAGAQQLSDGSSEALAGTNELYAGSKELATGMGEANQGGKELAAGAGELAAGAGEAAAGSGELSSGLNQLVGGTDELGAGARQISEVVDMVTTPVLDLAGSSDAVVGQIDALTSMLRNSADPVSAGLVEALAGLRASLTAQPSDDDVIGQLGQLRDGAREISRQLTDPSSDYRGGLLAAAVGAGELNTGLGQLSDGAGQLATGAQELSTGLGQLDTGSIALRDGLGQLSAGVGELDAGSAELATGLSDGAAQVPQFTDDERATTANLLSSPVAVDARNNYPAAGFGPGAVPAVISVALFLCGILTWFVVRPRRGRSLNSHTSVVREGLRRYRIPALVTLVAALVLSVVSLTVANVEPPSVLAMIAVMILVGAAAVSSGRLFTVVFGAVNGTFIALGALMIQIFAFGAVYPIEQMPTVLQWLHALMPLTWARNAMRMVLVGYYGPKFWVAVIALAALVIGAVLFTIWWRRRQEPPTDADDDAPITEEIVYLQQTQA
;
A
#
# COMPACT_ATOMS: atom_id res chain seq x y z
N MET A 1 -53.74 34.88 -107.93
CA MET A 1 -53.55 34.41 -106.54
C MET A 1 -52.04 34.30 -106.34
N ALA A 2 -51.45 35.22 -105.57
CA ALA A 2 -50.00 35.33 -105.39
C ALA A 2 -49.45 34.13 -104.58
N PRO A 3 -48.28 33.58 -104.93
CA PRO A 3 -47.62 32.57 -104.11
C PRO A 3 -46.96 33.20 -102.86
N GLN A 4 -47.12 32.53 -101.73
CA GLN A 4 -46.60 32.86 -100.41
C GLN A 4 -45.06 32.77 -100.34
N PRO A 5 -44.38 33.59 -99.52
CA PRO A 5 -42.94 33.50 -99.31
C PRO A 5 -42.58 32.31 -98.40
N VAL A 6 -41.59 31.52 -98.84
CA VAL A 6 -40.99 30.44 -98.06
C VAL A 6 -40.13 31.05 -96.95
N VAL A 7 -40.51 30.79 -95.69
CA VAL A 7 -39.74 31.20 -94.51
C VAL A 7 -38.58 30.22 -94.30
N ASP A 8 -37.36 30.75 -94.27
CA ASP A 8 -36.12 29.98 -94.16
C ASP A 8 -35.95 29.41 -92.73
N ASN A 9 -36.42 28.17 -92.53
CA ASN A 9 -36.43 27.46 -91.23
C ASN A 9 -35.04 27.02 -90.72
N ALA A 10 -33.98 27.13 -91.52
CA ALA A 10 -32.65 26.66 -91.13
C ALA A 10 -31.93 27.59 -90.13
N ALA A 11 -32.21 28.89 -90.17
CA ALA A 11 -31.59 29.88 -89.28
C ALA A 11 -32.15 29.83 -87.84
N THR A 12 -33.43 29.49 -87.67
CA THR A 12 -34.12 29.38 -86.37
C THR A 12 -33.77 28.09 -85.62
N THR A 13 -33.58 26.96 -86.33
CA THR A 13 -33.12 25.70 -85.70
C THR A 13 -31.69 25.84 -85.18
N ARG A 14 -30.78 26.45 -85.95
CA ARG A 14 -29.37 26.63 -85.55
C ARG A 14 -29.21 27.51 -84.30
N ARG A 15 -29.99 28.59 -84.18
CA ARG A 15 -30.03 29.43 -82.97
C ARG A 15 -30.55 28.67 -81.75
N THR A 16 -31.59 27.84 -81.93
CA THR A 16 -32.19 27.05 -80.84
C THR A 16 -31.23 25.97 -80.34
N HIS A 17 -30.47 25.32 -81.22
CA HIS A 17 -29.44 24.36 -80.84
C HIS A 17 -28.28 25.03 -80.09
N ILE A 18 -27.79 26.19 -80.55
CA ILE A 18 -26.73 26.94 -79.85
C ILE A 18 -27.19 27.36 -78.44
N ILE A 19 -28.42 27.87 -78.29
CA ILE A 19 -28.96 28.27 -76.98
C ILE A 19 -29.09 27.05 -76.05
N ARG A 20 -29.57 25.90 -76.54
CA ARG A 20 -29.65 24.66 -75.75
C ARG A 20 -28.28 24.16 -75.33
N THR A 21 -27.29 24.19 -76.21
CA THR A 21 -25.91 23.80 -75.87
C THR A 21 -25.28 24.76 -74.86
N VAL A 22 -25.50 26.06 -74.99
CA VAL A 22 -25.01 27.06 -74.01
C VAL A 22 -25.67 26.87 -72.65
N LEU A 23 -26.99 26.65 -72.60
CA LEU A 23 -27.71 26.35 -71.35
C LEU A 23 -27.25 25.03 -70.72
N ALA A 24 -27.04 23.98 -71.53
CA ALA A 24 -26.52 22.70 -71.05
C ALA A 24 -25.11 22.85 -70.45
N VAL A 25 -24.20 23.59 -71.11
CA VAL A 25 -22.86 23.86 -70.58
C VAL A 25 -22.93 24.72 -69.30
N LEU A 26 -23.82 25.71 -69.25
CA LEU A 26 -24.02 26.55 -68.07
C LEU A 26 -24.46 25.75 -66.83
N VAL A 27 -25.20 24.65 -67.01
CA VAL A 27 -25.65 23.77 -65.92
C VAL A 27 -24.64 22.65 -65.63
N ILE A 28 -24.13 21.98 -66.66
CA ILE A 28 -23.23 20.83 -66.52
C ILE A 28 -21.86 21.25 -65.97
N ALA A 29 -21.31 22.39 -66.40
CA ALA A 29 -19.98 22.83 -65.95
C ALA A 29 -19.90 23.05 -64.43
N PRO A 30 -20.78 23.84 -63.78
CA PRO A 30 -20.72 24.01 -62.32
C PRO A 30 -21.06 22.73 -61.56
N LEU A 31 -21.99 21.90 -62.05
CA LEU A 31 -22.33 20.62 -61.41
C LEU A 31 -21.19 19.59 -61.49
N SER A 32 -20.48 19.53 -62.62
CA SER A 32 -19.32 18.63 -62.79
C SER A 32 -18.16 19.05 -61.87
N ILE A 33 -17.96 20.37 -61.73
CA ILE A 33 -17.00 20.94 -60.78
C ILE A 33 -17.39 20.60 -59.34
N ALA A 34 -18.66 20.76 -58.96
CA ALA A 34 -19.15 20.40 -57.63
C ALA A 34 -19.03 18.90 -57.33
N ALA A 35 -19.37 18.03 -58.29
CA ALA A 35 -19.22 16.58 -58.16
C ALA A 35 -17.75 16.17 -57.98
N PHE A 36 -16.84 16.78 -58.75
CA PHE A 36 -15.41 16.58 -58.59
C PHE A 36 -14.91 17.01 -57.20
N TYR A 37 -15.43 18.10 -56.65
CA TYR A 37 -15.07 18.54 -55.29
C TYR A 37 -15.63 17.64 -54.20
N MET A 38 -16.89 17.20 -54.31
CA MET A 38 -17.45 16.26 -53.34
C MET A 38 -16.66 14.95 -53.34
N TRP A 39 -16.23 14.47 -54.50
CA TRP A 39 -15.35 13.30 -54.59
C TRP A 39 -13.97 13.55 -53.96
N ALA A 40 -13.34 14.71 -54.26
CA ALA A 40 -12.01 15.02 -53.76
C ALA A 40 -11.96 15.28 -52.24
N LEU A 41 -13.08 15.66 -51.62
CA LEU A 41 -13.18 16.01 -50.19
C LEU A 41 -14.06 15.04 -49.39
N TRP A 42 -14.39 13.87 -49.95
CA TRP A 42 -15.38 12.95 -49.36
C TRP A 42 -14.98 12.41 -47.99
N ASP A 43 -13.67 12.21 -47.74
CA ASP A 43 -13.16 11.74 -46.45
C ASP A 43 -11.70 12.20 -46.21
N PRO A 44 -11.48 13.45 -45.73
CA PRO A 44 -10.14 13.92 -45.42
C PRO A 44 -9.53 13.22 -44.20
N GLY A 45 -10.34 12.61 -43.33
CA GLY A 45 -9.88 11.92 -42.12
C GLY A 45 -9.04 10.67 -42.43
N ASP A 46 -9.46 9.88 -43.42
CA ASP A 46 -8.75 8.66 -43.88
C ASP A 46 -7.37 8.96 -44.51
N THR A 47 -7.06 10.23 -44.76
CA THR A 47 -5.81 10.65 -45.40
C THR A 47 -4.88 11.44 -44.47
N VAL A 48 -5.22 11.58 -43.18
CA VAL A 48 -4.38 12.27 -42.19
C VAL A 48 -3.00 11.62 -42.07
N ASN A 49 -2.92 10.30 -42.24
CA ASN A 49 -1.66 9.53 -42.32
C ASN A 49 -0.70 9.96 -43.44
N ARG A 50 -1.14 10.77 -44.41
CA ARG A 50 -0.29 11.35 -45.46
C ARG A 50 0.31 12.70 -45.08
N LEU A 51 -0.12 13.29 -43.97
CA LEU A 51 0.30 14.61 -43.55
C LEU A 51 1.78 14.58 -43.12
N PRO A 52 2.68 15.32 -43.80
CA PRO A 52 4.09 15.35 -43.42
C PRO A 52 4.27 16.13 -42.12
N VAL A 53 4.83 15.46 -41.12
CA VAL A 53 5.16 16.02 -39.80
C VAL A 53 6.61 15.70 -39.50
N ALA A 54 7.38 16.72 -39.09
CA ALA A 54 8.78 16.51 -38.77
C ALA A 54 8.92 16.00 -37.33
N ILE A 55 9.83 15.06 -37.11
CA ILE A 55 10.25 14.65 -35.77
C ILE A 55 11.77 14.73 -35.68
N VAL A 56 12.25 15.32 -34.60
CA VAL A 56 13.68 15.51 -34.33
C VAL A 56 13.98 14.82 -33.02
N ASN A 57 14.89 13.85 -33.05
CA ASN A 57 15.43 13.28 -31.82
C ASN A 57 16.77 13.94 -31.50
N ALA A 58 16.79 14.84 -30.51
CA ALA A 58 18.03 15.39 -29.97
C ALA A 58 18.45 14.70 -28.66
N ASP A 59 17.68 13.74 -28.15
CA ASP A 59 17.92 13.06 -26.88
C ASP A 59 19.31 12.40 -26.84
N ALA A 60 20.01 12.57 -25.71
CA ALA A 60 21.33 11.97 -25.51
C ALA A 60 21.26 10.59 -24.84
N GLY A 61 20.09 10.18 -24.35
CA GLY A 61 19.94 9.02 -23.47
C GLY A 61 20.51 9.26 -22.07
N THR A 62 20.16 8.40 -21.12
CA THR A 62 20.69 8.44 -19.75
C THR A 62 20.97 7.04 -19.22
N GLU A 63 21.56 6.93 -18.04
CA GLU A 63 21.60 5.67 -17.28
C GLU A 63 20.57 5.72 -16.16
N LEU A 64 19.81 4.63 -16.01
CA LEU A 64 18.88 4.38 -14.92
C LEU A 64 19.17 2.96 -14.39
N ASP A 65 19.53 2.85 -13.11
CA ASP A 65 19.82 1.58 -12.44
C ASP A 65 20.81 0.66 -13.17
N GLY A 66 21.87 1.25 -13.74
CA GLY A 66 22.91 0.52 -14.48
C GLY A 66 22.50 0.05 -15.87
N THR A 67 21.30 0.40 -16.34
CA THR A 67 20.81 0.14 -17.70
C THR A 67 20.76 1.46 -18.49
N ARG A 68 21.18 1.42 -19.76
CA ARG A 68 21.10 2.57 -20.67
C ARG A 68 19.64 2.80 -21.08
N LEU A 69 19.04 3.91 -20.67
CA LEU A 69 17.71 4.35 -21.08
C LEU A 69 17.83 5.28 -22.30
N GLN A 70 17.08 4.97 -23.36
CA GLN A 70 17.01 5.75 -24.60
C GLN A 70 15.54 6.06 -24.92
N ALA A 71 14.88 6.77 -24.00
CA ALA A 71 13.45 7.07 -24.08
C ALA A 71 13.11 7.85 -25.36
N GLY A 72 13.99 8.73 -25.84
CA GLY A 72 13.78 9.46 -27.09
C GLY A 72 13.66 8.54 -28.31
N ASP A 73 14.49 7.49 -28.40
CA ASP A 73 14.45 6.54 -29.51
C ASP A 73 13.18 5.69 -29.49
N GLU A 74 12.74 5.28 -28.31
CA GLU A 74 11.49 4.53 -28.11
C GLU A 74 10.28 5.36 -28.53
N VAL A 75 10.24 6.65 -28.17
CA VAL A 75 9.19 7.57 -28.58
C VAL A 75 9.19 7.80 -30.10
N VAL A 76 10.36 8.00 -30.72
CA VAL A 76 10.43 8.12 -32.18
C VAL A 76 9.94 6.84 -32.87
N ALA A 77 10.36 5.67 -32.37
CA ALA A 77 9.92 4.39 -32.93
C ALA A 77 8.40 4.23 -32.83
N ALA A 78 7.82 4.48 -31.64
CA ALA A 78 6.39 4.37 -31.40
C ALA A 78 5.57 5.32 -32.29
N LEU A 79 6.02 6.57 -32.46
CA LEU A 79 5.33 7.54 -33.31
C LEU A 79 5.42 7.17 -34.79
N VAL A 80 6.59 6.75 -35.27
CA VAL A 80 6.75 6.31 -36.66
C VAL A 80 5.93 5.05 -36.95
N GLU A 81 5.84 4.12 -36.00
CA GLU A 81 5.06 2.89 -36.12
C GLU A 81 3.55 3.13 -36.05
N SER A 82 3.08 4.14 -35.30
CA SER A 82 1.65 4.43 -35.15
C SER A 82 0.96 4.72 -36.49
N GLY A 83 1.69 5.33 -37.43
CA GLY A 83 1.19 5.63 -38.77
C GLY A 83 0.07 6.67 -38.81
N ASP A 84 -0.16 7.41 -37.71
CA ASP A 84 -1.23 8.41 -37.61
C ASP A 84 -1.01 9.60 -38.57
N VAL A 85 0.26 9.95 -38.80
CA VAL A 85 0.74 10.94 -39.77
C VAL A 85 2.00 10.45 -40.47
N ALA A 86 2.38 11.11 -41.56
CA ALA A 86 3.60 10.80 -42.29
C ALA A 86 4.81 11.42 -41.57
N TRP A 87 5.22 10.81 -40.45
CA TRP A 87 6.40 11.21 -39.68
C TRP A 87 7.66 11.19 -40.54
N LYS A 88 8.46 12.26 -40.44
CA LYS A 88 9.77 12.41 -41.08
C LYS A 88 10.81 12.73 -40.03
N VAL A 89 11.67 11.75 -39.76
CA VAL A 89 12.84 11.95 -38.90
C VAL A 89 13.84 12.82 -39.65
N VAL A 90 14.10 14.02 -39.12
CA VAL A 90 14.93 15.04 -39.78
C VAL A 90 15.82 15.76 -38.78
N SER A 91 16.73 16.59 -39.29
CA SER A 91 17.52 17.49 -38.44
C SER A 91 16.67 18.63 -37.89
N GLU A 92 17.09 19.20 -36.75
CA GLU A 92 16.42 20.35 -36.12
C GLU A 92 16.27 21.54 -37.07
N GLN A 93 17.31 21.84 -37.85
CA GLN A 93 17.30 22.91 -38.83
C GLN A 93 16.29 22.63 -39.96
N GLU A 94 16.25 21.39 -40.46
CA GLU A 94 15.30 21.00 -41.50
C GLU A 94 13.85 21.03 -41.00
N ALA A 95 13.60 20.63 -39.75
CA ALA A 95 12.29 20.74 -39.13
C ALA A 95 11.84 22.21 -39.06
N ALA A 96 12.70 23.11 -38.57
CA ALA A 96 12.39 24.53 -38.47
C ALA A 96 12.13 25.18 -39.85
N ASP A 97 13.03 24.97 -40.81
CA ASP A 97 12.88 25.51 -42.17
C ASP A 97 11.65 24.92 -42.88
N GLY A 98 11.39 23.62 -42.68
CA GLY A 98 10.25 22.92 -43.26
C GLY A 98 8.91 23.33 -42.67
N VAL A 99 8.84 23.67 -41.39
CA VAL A 99 7.63 24.28 -40.79
C VAL A 99 7.44 25.71 -41.28
N ASN A 100 8.50 26.49 -41.48
CA ASN A 100 8.39 27.87 -41.99
C ASN A 100 7.95 27.91 -43.46
N ASP A 101 8.46 26.99 -44.27
CA ASP A 101 8.19 26.96 -45.71
C ASP A 101 6.96 26.09 -46.08
N GLY A 102 6.38 25.40 -45.09
CA GLY A 102 5.23 24.51 -45.20
C GLY A 102 5.49 23.19 -45.90
N THR A 103 6.71 22.67 -45.83
CA THR A 103 7.03 21.25 -46.08
C THR A 103 6.43 20.36 -44.98
N TYR A 104 6.52 20.82 -43.73
CA TYR A 104 5.97 20.16 -42.55
C TYR A 104 4.88 21.03 -41.95
N TYR A 105 3.79 20.41 -41.51
CA TYR A 105 2.66 21.17 -40.93
C TYR A 105 2.95 21.62 -39.50
N PHE A 106 3.68 20.79 -38.76
CA PHE A 106 4.30 21.11 -37.48
C PHE A 106 5.52 20.20 -37.29
N SER A 107 6.33 20.47 -36.27
CA SER A 107 7.42 19.60 -35.88
C SER A 107 7.42 19.29 -34.40
N VAL A 108 7.84 18.08 -34.04
CA VAL A 108 8.07 17.66 -32.66
C VAL A 108 9.56 17.47 -32.46
N VAL A 109 10.13 18.15 -31.48
CA VAL A 109 11.53 18.04 -31.11
C VAL A 109 11.61 17.42 -29.72
N ILE A 110 12.30 16.29 -29.63
CA ILE A 110 12.66 15.63 -28.38
C ILE A 110 13.97 16.26 -27.90
N PRO A 111 13.97 17.03 -26.80
CA PRO A 111 15.16 17.75 -26.35
C PRO A 111 16.29 16.82 -25.88
N LYS A 112 17.50 17.36 -25.78
CA LYS A 112 18.70 16.62 -25.33
C LYS A 112 18.58 15.99 -23.95
N THR A 113 17.77 16.56 -23.08
CA THR A 113 17.60 16.12 -21.68
C THR A 113 16.45 15.15 -21.50
N PHE A 114 15.73 14.79 -22.57
CA PHE A 114 14.47 14.04 -22.46
C PHE A 114 14.61 12.74 -21.66
N SER A 115 15.56 11.86 -21.99
CA SER A 115 15.77 10.62 -21.21
C SER A 115 16.17 10.89 -19.75
N ALA A 116 16.92 11.94 -19.48
CA ALA A 116 17.31 12.32 -18.12
C ALA A 116 16.13 12.86 -17.31
N ASP A 117 15.24 13.63 -17.93
CA ASP A 117 14.02 14.16 -17.32
C ASP A 117 13.00 13.03 -17.10
N VAL A 118 12.88 12.06 -18.02
CA VAL A 118 12.08 10.83 -17.82
C VAL A 118 12.59 10.02 -16.63
N ALA A 119 13.89 9.74 -16.56
CA ALA A 119 14.50 9.03 -15.44
C ALA A 119 14.31 9.78 -14.11
N SER A 120 14.46 11.11 -14.12
CA SER A 120 14.30 11.93 -12.93
C SER A 120 12.84 12.08 -12.48
N ALA A 121 11.88 12.01 -13.40
CA ALA A 121 10.47 11.95 -13.09
C ALA A 121 10.10 10.59 -12.47
N ALA A 122 10.66 9.49 -13.00
CA ALA A 122 10.48 8.15 -12.46
C ALA A 122 11.06 7.98 -11.05
N SER A 123 12.18 8.66 -10.74
CA SER A 123 12.78 8.66 -9.40
C SER A 123 12.13 9.62 -8.40
N GLY A 124 11.03 10.30 -8.78
CA GLY A 124 10.28 11.23 -7.91
C GLY A 124 10.99 12.53 -7.56
N SER A 125 12.17 12.80 -8.13
CA SER A 125 13.07 13.89 -7.71
C SER A 125 13.19 15.03 -8.71
N GLY A 126 12.48 15.01 -9.85
CA GLY A 126 12.71 16.03 -10.86
C GLY A 126 11.59 16.37 -11.82
N ARG A 127 12.02 17.03 -12.90
CA ARG A 127 11.18 17.81 -13.80
C ARG A 127 10.45 16.88 -14.77
N LYS A 128 9.30 17.33 -15.27
CA LYS A 128 8.59 16.64 -16.35
C LYS A 128 9.46 16.62 -17.60
N ALA A 129 9.44 15.51 -18.32
CA ALA A 129 10.04 15.45 -19.64
C ALA A 129 9.29 16.40 -20.57
N GLU A 130 10.00 17.22 -21.32
CA GLU A 130 9.39 18.24 -22.18
C GLU A 130 9.51 17.83 -23.65
N LEU A 131 8.44 18.04 -24.42
CA LEU A 131 8.46 17.94 -25.87
C LEU A 131 8.25 19.34 -26.46
N ASP A 132 9.19 19.76 -27.30
CA ASP A 132 9.11 21.05 -27.97
C ASP A 132 8.31 20.87 -29.27
N VAL A 133 7.18 21.55 -29.40
CA VAL A 133 6.34 21.47 -30.60
C VAL A 133 6.30 22.80 -31.29
N LEU A 134 6.68 22.82 -32.57
CA LEU A 134 6.69 24.03 -33.37
C LEU A 134 5.52 24.04 -34.37
N TYR A 135 4.66 25.05 -34.25
CA TYR A 135 3.53 25.30 -35.13
C TYR A 135 3.73 26.51 -36.04
N ASN A 136 3.04 26.49 -37.18
CA ASN A 136 2.88 27.63 -38.09
C ASN A 136 1.48 27.62 -38.72
N ASP A 137 0.59 28.44 -38.19
CA ASP A 137 -0.84 28.45 -38.57
C ASP A 137 -1.09 28.89 -40.01
N TYR A 138 -0.11 29.52 -40.67
CA TYR A 138 -0.25 29.92 -42.07
C TYR A 138 -0.09 28.73 -43.05
N ASN A 139 0.39 27.57 -42.58
CA ASN A 139 0.57 26.39 -43.43
C ASN A 139 -0.75 25.74 -43.84
N SER A 140 -1.71 25.64 -42.92
CA SER A 140 -3.05 25.12 -43.18
C SER A 140 -4.01 25.46 -42.04
N LEU A 141 -5.29 25.63 -42.36
CA LEU A 141 -6.36 25.89 -41.40
C LEU A 141 -6.62 24.74 -40.42
N VAL A 142 -6.19 23.53 -40.77
CA VAL A 142 -6.37 22.33 -39.92
C VAL A 142 -5.09 21.90 -39.22
N ALA A 143 -3.94 22.53 -39.50
CA ALA A 143 -2.64 22.09 -38.96
C ALA A 143 -2.54 22.18 -37.44
N GLY A 144 -2.99 23.29 -36.84
CA GLY A 144 -2.99 23.50 -35.39
C GLY A 144 -3.88 22.49 -34.66
N PRO A 145 -5.20 22.43 -34.95
CA PRO A 145 -6.11 21.49 -34.27
C PRO A 145 -5.76 20.01 -34.46
N VAL A 146 -5.30 19.62 -35.66
CA VAL A 146 -4.84 18.25 -35.93
C VAL A 146 -3.55 17.96 -35.16
N GLY A 147 -2.61 18.90 -35.12
CA GLY A 147 -1.39 18.77 -34.34
C GLY A 147 -1.65 18.66 -32.84
N GLU A 148 -2.53 19.48 -32.27
CA GLU A 148 -2.93 19.37 -30.85
C GLU A 148 -3.51 17.99 -30.51
N SER A 149 -4.33 17.43 -31.40
CA SER A 149 -4.88 16.07 -31.24
C SER A 149 -3.80 14.99 -31.31
N ILE A 150 -2.82 15.12 -32.22
CA ILE A 150 -1.70 14.19 -32.35
C ILE A 150 -0.77 14.28 -31.14
N ILE A 151 -0.48 15.48 -30.65
CA ILE A 151 0.34 15.69 -29.44
C ILE A 151 -0.32 15.12 -28.19
N ALA A 152 -1.65 15.19 -28.08
CA ALA A 152 -2.36 14.53 -27.00
C ALA A 152 -2.18 12.99 -27.04
N GLN A 153 -2.14 12.39 -28.24
CA GLN A 153 -1.84 10.97 -28.42
C GLN A 153 -0.39 10.65 -28.10
N VAL A 154 0.57 11.49 -28.53
CA VAL A 154 2.00 11.36 -28.17
C VAL A 154 2.15 11.35 -26.64
N ARG A 155 1.51 12.28 -25.95
CA ARG A 155 1.52 12.33 -24.47
C ARG A 155 0.95 11.06 -23.85
N SER A 156 -0.10 10.48 -24.43
CA SER A 156 -0.69 9.22 -23.99
C SER A 156 0.30 8.06 -24.14
N ALA A 157 0.93 7.92 -25.30
CA ALA A 157 1.88 6.84 -25.57
C ALA A 157 3.11 6.90 -24.65
N VAL A 158 3.65 8.10 -24.40
CA VAL A 158 4.75 8.27 -23.43
C VAL A 158 4.30 7.99 -22.00
N SER A 159 3.06 8.32 -21.65
CA SER A 159 2.52 8.04 -20.31
C SER A 159 2.31 6.54 -20.08
N GLU A 160 1.89 5.79 -21.11
CA GLU A 160 1.77 4.33 -21.07
C GLU A 160 3.14 3.65 -20.90
N SER A 161 4.16 4.11 -21.63
CA SER A 161 5.54 3.64 -21.48
C SER A 161 6.13 3.86 -20.08
N ILE A 162 5.68 4.88 -19.34
CA ILE A 162 6.17 5.23 -18.00
C ILE A 162 5.28 4.61 -16.89
N GLY A 163 4.02 4.30 -17.19
CA GLY A 163 2.99 3.97 -16.21
C GLY A 163 2.98 2.52 -15.68
N GLU A 164 3.65 1.57 -16.32
CA GLU A 164 3.50 0.15 -15.96
C GLU A 164 4.43 -0.37 -14.84
N GLN A 165 5.47 0.36 -14.41
CA GLN A 165 6.52 -0.27 -13.58
C GLN A 165 6.88 0.35 -12.23
N SER A 166 6.47 1.58 -11.88
CA SER A 166 7.18 2.30 -10.80
C SER A 166 6.36 2.77 -9.59
N ILE A 167 5.02 2.75 -9.62
CA ILE A 167 4.26 3.69 -8.78
C ILE A 167 3.42 3.04 -7.67
N ASP A 168 2.68 1.97 -7.95
CA ASP A 168 1.81 1.34 -6.93
C ASP A 168 2.62 0.68 -5.80
N GLN A 169 3.85 0.24 -6.07
CA GLN A 169 4.60 -0.57 -5.12
C GLN A 169 5.42 0.25 -4.12
N VAL A 170 5.84 1.47 -4.49
CA VAL A 170 6.74 2.29 -3.66
C VAL A 170 5.96 3.20 -2.72
N LEU A 171 4.93 3.91 -3.23
CA LEU A 171 4.18 4.89 -2.44
C LEU A 171 3.21 4.22 -1.46
N VAL A 172 2.56 3.12 -1.86
CA VAL A 172 1.74 2.31 -0.96
C VAL A 172 2.63 1.56 0.03
N GLY A 173 3.73 0.98 -0.44
CA GLY A 173 4.66 0.23 0.40
C GLY A 173 5.30 1.05 1.53
N LEU A 174 5.67 2.32 1.28
CA LEU A 174 6.22 3.21 2.31
C LEU A 174 5.17 3.65 3.33
N GLY A 175 3.92 3.90 2.89
CA GLY A 175 2.80 4.20 3.79
C GLY A 175 2.47 3.00 4.70
N GLU A 176 2.35 1.81 4.11
CA GLU A 176 2.09 0.56 4.83
C GLU A 176 3.21 0.19 5.81
N LEU A 177 4.47 0.53 5.47
CA LEU A 177 5.62 0.29 6.32
C LEU A 177 5.64 1.21 7.55
N GLY A 178 5.27 2.48 7.39
CA GLY A 178 5.07 3.41 8.51
C GLY A 178 3.95 2.97 9.46
N THR A 179 2.80 2.56 8.90
CA THR A 179 1.70 2.01 9.72
C THR A 179 2.08 0.69 10.38
N GLY A 180 2.79 -0.19 9.67
CA GLY A 180 3.25 -1.48 10.19
C GLY A 180 4.23 -1.32 11.34
N PHE A 181 5.16 -0.36 11.28
CA PHE A 181 6.02 -0.03 12.42
C PHE A 181 5.22 0.52 13.61
N GLY A 182 4.20 1.35 13.35
CA GLY A 182 3.31 1.86 14.40
C GLY A 182 2.53 0.74 15.11
N GLU A 183 1.96 -0.20 14.36
CA GLU A 183 1.26 -1.36 14.91
C GLU A 183 2.20 -2.31 15.67
N ALA A 184 3.40 -2.56 15.13
CA ALA A 184 4.40 -3.38 15.80
C ALA A 184 4.90 -2.72 17.10
N ALA A 185 5.11 -1.40 17.10
CA ALA A 185 5.48 -0.64 18.30
C ALA A 185 4.39 -0.75 19.37
N ALA A 186 3.11 -0.61 18.98
CA ALA A 186 1.98 -0.79 19.89
C ALA A 186 1.90 -2.22 20.45
N GLY A 187 2.14 -3.23 19.62
CA GLY A 187 2.19 -4.63 20.05
C GLY A 187 3.34 -4.91 21.02
N ALA A 188 4.53 -4.35 20.77
CA ALA A 188 5.66 -4.44 21.68
C ALA A 188 5.41 -3.72 23.00
N GLN A 189 4.73 -2.56 22.97
CA GLN A 189 4.31 -1.86 24.19
C GLN A 189 3.32 -2.70 24.99
N GLN A 190 2.32 -3.32 24.34
CA GLN A 190 1.38 -4.21 25.01
C GLN A 190 2.08 -5.42 25.64
N LEU A 191 3.13 -5.94 25.00
CA LEU A 191 3.95 -7.02 25.55
C LEU A 191 4.75 -6.56 26.77
N SER A 192 5.31 -5.35 26.75
CA SER A 192 5.96 -4.74 27.92
C SER A 192 4.95 -4.57 29.06
N ASP A 193 3.80 -3.94 28.82
CA ASP A 193 2.78 -3.72 29.84
C ASP A 193 2.33 -5.05 30.49
N GLY A 194 2.10 -6.09 29.68
CA GLY A 194 1.76 -7.43 30.17
C GLY A 194 2.91 -8.13 30.92
N SER A 195 4.15 -7.90 30.50
CA SER A 195 5.35 -8.41 31.20
C SER A 195 5.55 -7.71 32.54
N SER A 196 5.30 -6.41 32.62
CA SER A 196 5.27 -5.63 33.86
C SER A 196 4.21 -6.15 34.85
N GLU A 197 3.01 -6.48 34.37
CA GLU A 197 1.96 -7.11 35.21
C GLU A 197 2.37 -8.51 35.69
N ALA A 198 2.94 -9.33 34.79
CA ALA A 198 3.46 -10.65 35.14
C ALA A 198 4.62 -10.56 36.15
N LEU A 199 5.48 -9.55 36.04
CA LEU A 199 6.58 -9.28 36.98
C LEU A 199 6.02 -8.97 38.37
N ALA A 200 5.00 -8.11 38.44
CA ALA A 200 4.33 -7.78 39.69
C ALA A 200 3.74 -9.04 40.36
N GLY A 201 3.01 -9.86 39.60
CA GLY A 201 2.44 -11.12 40.11
C GLY A 201 3.52 -12.14 40.52
N THR A 202 4.63 -12.21 39.79
CA THR A 202 5.76 -13.10 40.14
C THR A 202 6.45 -12.64 41.42
N ASN A 203 6.56 -11.33 41.65
CA ASN A 203 7.11 -10.79 42.90
C ASN A 203 6.18 -11.05 44.09
N GLU A 204 4.86 -11.01 43.90
CA GLU A 204 3.89 -11.40 44.93
C GLU A 204 3.99 -12.89 45.28
N LEU A 205 4.07 -13.77 44.26
CA LEU A 205 4.33 -15.19 44.43
C LEU A 205 5.66 -15.45 45.14
N TYR A 206 6.72 -14.72 44.78
CA TYR A 206 8.02 -14.82 45.42
C TYR A 206 7.95 -14.45 46.90
N ALA A 207 7.25 -13.35 47.24
CA ALA A 207 7.02 -12.96 48.63
C ALA A 207 6.23 -14.03 49.41
N GLY A 208 5.15 -14.57 48.84
CA GLY A 208 4.36 -15.64 49.45
C GLY A 208 5.16 -16.93 49.63
N SER A 209 6.04 -17.29 48.69
CA SER A 209 6.92 -18.46 48.81
C SER A 209 7.94 -18.32 49.96
N LYS A 210 8.38 -17.09 50.26
CA LYS A 210 9.25 -16.81 51.41
C LYS A 210 8.51 -16.97 52.73
N GLU A 211 7.26 -16.53 52.79
CA GLU A 211 6.38 -16.75 53.95
C GLU A 211 6.12 -18.25 54.16
N LEU A 212 5.83 -18.99 53.09
CA LEU A 212 5.65 -20.44 53.13
C LEU A 212 6.90 -21.16 53.66
N ALA A 213 8.08 -20.85 53.12
CA ALA A 213 9.34 -21.44 53.60
C ALA A 213 9.57 -21.13 55.09
N THR A 214 9.29 -19.89 55.53
CA THR A 214 9.41 -19.52 56.94
C THR A 214 8.46 -20.34 57.82
N GLY A 215 7.18 -20.45 57.44
CA GLY A 215 6.20 -21.24 58.18
C GLY A 215 6.52 -22.75 58.19
N MET A 216 7.08 -23.29 57.11
CA MET A 216 7.54 -24.68 57.06
C MET A 216 8.75 -24.92 57.99
N GLY A 217 9.68 -23.97 58.06
CA GLY A 217 10.78 -24.00 59.02
C GLY A 217 10.30 -24.03 60.47
N GLU A 218 9.33 -23.16 60.81
CA GLU A 218 8.72 -23.12 62.15
C GLU A 218 7.96 -24.41 62.48
N ALA A 219 7.15 -24.92 61.54
CA ALA A 219 6.42 -26.17 61.72
C ALA A 219 7.36 -27.38 61.90
N ASN A 220 8.45 -27.44 61.12
CA ASN A 220 9.46 -28.48 61.24
C ASN A 220 10.14 -28.44 62.62
N GLN A 221 10.48 -27.24 63.10
CA GLN A 221 11.03 -27.05 64.43
C GLN A 221 10.05 -27.52 65.52
N GLY A 222 8.77 -27.15 65.43
CA GLY A 222 7.73 -27.66 66.33
C GLY A 222 7.57 -29.18 66.28
N GLY A 223 7.69 -29.80 65.10
CA GLY A 223 7.71 -31.26 64.94
C GLY A 223 8.87 -31.93 65.68
N LYS A 224 10.07 -31.33 65.64
CA LYS A 224 11.24 -31.83 66.40
C LYS A 224 11.04 -31.71 67.90
N GLU A 225 10.46 -30.60 68.35
CA GLU A 225 10.15 -30.38 69.77
C GLU A 225 9.10 -31.38 70.28
N LEU A 226 8.05 -31.64 69.49
CA LEU A 226 7.06 -32.66 69.80
C LEU A 226 7.67 -34.05 69.86
N ALA A 227 8.55 -34.41 68.91
CA ALA A 227 9.25 -35.68 68.90
C ALA A 227 10.14 -35.85 70.15
N ALA A 228 10.89 -34.80 70.52
CA ALA A 228 11.73 -34.80 71.70
C ALA A 228 10.90 -34.97 72.99
N GLY A 229 9.83 -34.18 73.15
CA GLY A 229 8.96 -34.26 74.33
C GLY A 229 8.21 -35.59 74.45
N ALA A 230 7.76 -36.15 73.33
CA ALA A 230 7.15 -37.48 73.31
C ALA A 230 8.18 -38.58 73.66
N GLY A 231 9.43 -38.43 73.21
CA GLY A 231 10.53 -39.32 73.58
C GLY A 231 10.87 -39.26 75.08
N GLU A 232 10.89 -38.05 75.66
CA GLU A 232 11.06 -37.87 77.11
C GLU A 232 9.92 -38.50 77.92
N LEU A 233 8.67 -38.33 77.47
CA LEU A 233 7.51 -38.97 78.10
C LEU A 233 7.60 -40.50 78.02
N ALA A 234 8.00 -41.04 76.86
CA ALA A 234 8.16 -42.48 76.68
C ALA A 234 9.23 -43.06 77.62
N ALA A 235 10.36 -42.37 77.73
CA ALA A 235 11.46 -42.74 78.63
C ALA A 235 11.03 -42.69 80.10
N GLY A 236 10.39 -41.59 80.53
CA GLY A 236 9.90 -41.44 81.90
C GLY A 236 8.81 -42.45 82.27
N ALA A 237 7.88 -42.73 81.35
CA ALA A 237 6.88 -43.77 81.54
C ALA A 237 7.52 -45.17 81.63
N GLY A 238 8.56 -45.43 80.84
CA GLY A 238 9.33 -46.68 80.89
C GLY A 238 10.08 -46.86 82.21
N GLU A 239 10.69 -45.80 82.73
CA GLU A 239 11.34 -45.81 84.05
C GLU A 239 10.33 -46.03 85.18
N ALA A 240 9.17 -45.36 85.13
CA ALA A 240 8.09 -45.57 86.09
C ALA A 240 7.49 -46.99 86.00
N ALA A 241 7.39 -47.57 84.80
CA ALA A 241 6.97 -48.95 84.60
C ALA A 241 7.98 -49.90 85.26
N ALA A 242 9.28 -49.74 84.99
CA ALA A 242 10.34 -50.54 85.61
C ALA A 242 10.25 -50.52 87.15
N GLY A 243 10.11 -49.33 87.76
CA GLY A 243 9.94 -49.19 89.20
C GLY A 243 8.63 -49.82 89.73
N SER A 244 7.53 -49.74 88.97
CA SER A 244 6.27 -50.41 89.31
C SER A 244 6.38 -51.93 89.19
N GLY A 245 7.17 -52.44 88.26
CA GLY A 245 7.51 -53.86 88.12
C GLY A 245 8.35 -54.38 89.29
N GLU A 246 9.32 -53.59 89.75
CA GLU A 246 10.07 -53.89 90.98
C GLU A 246 9.15 -53.91 92.21
N LEU A 247 8.26 -52.93 92.34
CA LEU A 247 7.26 -52.88 93.41
C LEU A 247 6.33 -54.10 93.37
N SER A 248 5.80 -54.45 92.19
CA SER A 248 4.95 -55.63 92.02
C SER A 248 5.69 -56.92 92.38
N SER A 249 6.96 -57.05 91.97
CA SER A 249 7.79 -58.20 92.32
C SER A 249 8.04 -58.30 93.82
N GLY A 250 8.36 -57.17 94.47
CA GLY A 250 8.54 -57.08 95.93
C GLY A 250 7.26 -57.38 96.71
N LEU A 251 6.10 -56.92 96.23
CA LEU A 251 4.80 -57.23 96.84
C LEU A 251 4.46 -58.71 96.68
N ASN A 252 4.73 -59.34 95.53
CA ASN A 252 4.54 -60.77 95.35
C ASN A 252 5.48 -61.59 96.26
N GLN A 253 6.72 -61.14 96.45
CA GLN A 253 7.64 -61.75 97.41
C GLN A 253 7.11 -61.59 98.85
N LEU A 254 6.54 -60.44 99.19
CA LEU A 254 5.92 -60.20 100.50
C LEU A 254 4.67 -61.07 100.70
N VAL A 255 3.84 -61.28 99.67
CA VAL A 255 2.72 -62.23 99.69
C VAL A 255 3.24 -63.64 99.98
N GLY A 256 4.28 -64.10 99.28
CA GLY A 256 4.88 -65.41 99.53
C GLY A 256 5.44 -65.55 100.94
N GLY A 257 6.12 -64.51 101.46
CA GLY A 257 6.57 -64.49 102.86
C GLY A 257 5.41 -64.46 103.87
N THR A 258 4.31 -63.78 103.55
CA THR A 258 3.07 -63.81 104.34
C THR A 258 2.40 -65.18 104.30
N ASP A 259 2.48 -65.92 103.20
CA ASP A 259 2.00 -67.30 103.12
C ASP A 259 2.78 -68.23 104.06
N GLU A 260 4.11 -68.10 104.07
CA GLU A 260 5.00 -68.83 104.99
C GLU A 260 4.71 -68.47 106.45
N LEU A 261 4.64 -67.17 106.76
CA LEU A 261 4.33 -66.69 108.11
C LEU A 261 2.92 -67.10 108.55
N GLY A 262 1.95 -67.03 107.65
CA GLY A 262 0.58 -67.44 107.88
C GLY A 262 0.44 -68.95 108.10
N ALA A 263 1.26 -69.77 107.44
CA ALA A 263 1.34 -71.20 107.73
C ALA A 263 1.88 -71.47 109.16
N GLY A 264 2.93 -70.77 109.57
CA GLY A 264 3.44 -70.83 110.94
C GLY A 264 2.42 -70.32 111.97
N ALA A 265 1.72 -69.22 111.68
CA ALA A 265 0.68 -68.66 112.54
C ALA A 265 -0.51 -69.62 112.71
N ARG A 266 -0.91 -70.34 111.66
CA ARG A 266 -1.91 -71.42 111.74
C ARG A 266 -1.46 -72.54 112.68
N GLN A 267 -0.22 -73.03 112.52
CA GLN A 267 0.33 -74.06 113.40
C GLN A 267 0.35 -73.62 114.86
N ILE A 268 0.77 -72.37 115.13
CA ILE A 268 0.74 -71.79 116.48
C ILE A 268 -0.70 -71.70 117.00
N SER A 269 -1.64 -71.19 116.20
CA SER A 269 -3.05 -71.08 116.60
C SER A 269 -3.68 -72.44 116.90
N GLU A 270 -3.40 -73.47 116.09
CA GLU A 270 -3.87 -74.84 116.33
C GLU A 270 -3.34 -75.40 117.65
N VAL A 271 -2.08 -75.12 117.97
CA VAL A 271 -1.48 -75.55 119.24
C VAL A 271 -2.01 -74.78 120.42
N VAL A 272 -2.13 -73.45 120.30
CA VAL A 272 -2.76 -72.62 121.31
C VAL A 272 -4.18 -73.12 121.55
N ASP A 273 -4.96 -73.45 120.52
CA ASP A 273 -6.30 -74.03 120.65
C ASP A 273 -6.30 -75.39 121.35
N MET A 274 -5.36 -76.26 120.99
CA MET A 274 -5.20 -77.59 121.57
C MET A 274 -4.84 -77.56 123.06
N VAL A 275 -4.18 -76.49 123.51
CA VAL A 275 -3.83 -76.27 124.92
C VAL A 275 -4.94 -75.52 125.66
N THR A 276 -5.42 -74.42 125.09
CA THR A 276 -6.34 -73.49 125.76
C THR A 276 -7.78 -73.99 125.77
N THR A 277 -8.25 -74.68 124.73
CA THR A 277 -9.65 -75.17 124.68
C THR A 277 -9.95 -76.13 125.83
N PRO A 278 -9.11 -77.15 126.12
CA PRO A 278 -9.34 -77.98 127.30
C PRO A 278 -9.18 -77.23 128.63
N VAL A 279 -8.24 -76.29 128.75
CA VAL A 279 -8.08 -75.45 129.96
C VAL A 279 -9.34 -74.61 130.22
N LEU A 280 -9.94 -74.06 129.17
CA LEU A 280 -11.14 -73.22 129.24
C LEU A 280 -12.42 -74.05 129.45
N ASP A 281 -12.52 -75.24 128.85
CA ASP A 281 -13.66 -76.16 129.01
C ASP A 281 -13.65 -76.88 130.38
N LEU A 282 -12.47 -77.08 130.97
CA LEU A 282 -12.27 -77.75 132.27
C LEU A 282 -12.14 -76.77 133.45
N ALA A 283 -12.76 -75.59 133.38
CA ALA A 283 -12.72 -74.57 134.44
C ALA A 283 -12.91 -75.21 135.84
N GLY A 284 -11.80 -75.45 136.55
CA GLY A 284 -11.77 -76.06 137.89
C GLY A 284 -10.91 -77.31 138.13
N SER A 285 -10.13 -77.86 137.19
CA SER A 285 -9.17 -78.94 137.54
C SER A 285 -7.79 -78.82 136.86
N SER A 286 -6.85 -78.16 137.54
CA SER A 286 -5.46 -77.96 137.08
C SER A 286 -4.72 -79.27 136.77
N ASP A 287 -5.07 -80.38 137.43
CA ASP A 287 -4.43 -81.68 137.22
C ASP A 287 -4.77 -82.30 135.85
N ALA A 288 -6.00 -82.16 135.38
CA ALA A 288 -6.43 -82.68 134.08
C ALA A 288 -5.74 -81.93 132.93
N VAL A 289 -5.58 -80.62 133.10
CA VAL A 289 -4.88 -79.73 132.18
C VAL A 289 -3.40 -80.09 132.08
N VAL A 290 -2.71 -80.27 133.20
CA VAL A 290 -1.28 -80.68 133.21
C VAL A 290 -1.10 -82.01 132.49
N GLY A 291 -2.01 -82.97 132.70
CA GLY A 291 -1.97 -84.28 132.03
C GLY A 291 -2.13 -84.19 130.51
N GLN A 292 -2.96 -83.29 130.01
CA GLN A 292 -3.10 -83.07 128.57
C GLN A 292 -1.91 -82.31 127.98
N ILE A 293 -1.37 -81.30 128.68
CA ILE A 293 -0.12 -80.63 128.28
C ILE A 293 1.02 -81.66 128.19
N ASP A 294 1.11 -82.61 129.13
CA ASP A 294 2.12 -83.67 129.11
C ASP A 294 1.95 -84.63 127.92
N ALA A 295 0.71 -85.05 127.63
CA ALA A 295 0.40 -85.89 126.47
C ALA A 295 0.75 -85.16 125.16
N LEU A 296 0.48 -83.87 125.10
CA LEU A 296 0.74 -83.03 123.95
C LEU A 296 2.21 -82.75 123.73
N THR A 297 2.93 -82.42 124.80
CA THR A 297 4.39 -82.28 124.81
C THR A 297 5.04 -83.56 124.31
N SER A 298 4.47 -84.73 124.66
CA SER A 298 4.95 -86.03 124.19
C SER A 298 4.66 -86.28 122.71
N MET A 299 3.48 -85.91 122.22
CA MET A 299 3.15 -85.98 120.79
C MET A 299 4.02 -85.06 119.94
N LEU A 300 4.24 -83.81 120.38
CA LEU A 300 5.06 -82.83 119.68
C LEU A 300 6.55 -83.22 119.67
N ARG A 301 7.09 -83.78 120.77
CA ARG A 301 8.45 -84.32 120.77
C ARG A 301 8.67 -85.42 119.71
N ASN A 302 7.60 -86.11 119.32
CA ASN A 302 7.65 -87.18 118.33
C ASN A 302 7.42 -86.71 116.89
N SER A 303 7.01 -85.46 116.64
CA SER A 303 6.64 -85.00 115.29
C SER A 303 7.82 -84.52 114.42
N ALA A 304 9.06 -84.51 114.94
CA ALA A 304 10.31 -84.20 114.25
C ALA A 304 10.39 -82.84 113.49
N ASP A 305 9.42 -81.95 113.67
CA ASP A 305 9.36 -80.64 113.04
C ASP A 305 10.14 -79.60 113.87
N PRO A 306 11.03 -78.77 113.30
CA PRO A 306 11.75 -77.74 114.07
C PRO A 306 10.83 -76.75 114.81
N VAL A 307 9.60 -76.52 114.36
CA VAL A 307 8.60 -75.70 115.09
C VAL A 307 8.16 -76.38 116.39
N SER A 308 8.11 -77.71 116.43
CA SER A 308 7.69 -78.49 117.61
C SER A 308 8.63 -78.35 118.80
N ALA A 309 9.92 -78.07 118.58
CA ALA A 309 10.90 -77.93 119.65
C ALA A 309 10.68 -76.66 120.50
N GLY A 310 10.49 -75.50 119.86
CA GLY A 310 10.16 -74.25 120.57
C GLY A 310 8.79 -74.33 121.26
N LEU A 311 7.85 -75.05 120.65
CA LEU A 311 6.53 -75.34 121.21
C LEU A 311 6.60 -76.19 122.48
N VAL A 312 7.44 -77.22 122.48
CA VAL A 312 7.68 -78.09 123.64
C VAL A 312 8.24 -77.30 124.82
N GLU A 313 9.10 -76.31 124.56
CA GLU A 313 9.66 -75.45 125.60
C GLU A 313 8.63 -74.45 126.14
N ALA A 314 7.79 -73.86 125.27
CA ALA A 314 6.67 -73.01 125.67
C ALA A 314 5.62 -73.78 126.50
N LEU A 315 5.27 -75.00 126.09
CA LEU A 315 4.37 -75.89 126.82
C LEU A 315 4.94 -76.28 128.19
N ALA A 316 6.25 -76.51 128.29
CA ALA A 316 6.93 -76.80 129.54
C ALA A 316 6.90 -75.59 130.50
N GLY A 317 7.09 -74.37 129.99
CA GLY A 317 6.95 -73.13 130.75
C GLY A 317 5.51 -72.90 131.24
N LEU A 318 4.52 -73.10 130.37
CA LEU A 318 3.10 -73.00 130.75
C LEU A 318 2.71 -74.03 131.82
N ARG A 319 3.18 -75.27 131.68
CA ARG A 319 3.01 -76.32 132.70
C ARG A 319 3.56 -75.88 134.05
N ALA A 320 4.77 -75.30 134.08
CA ALA A 320 5.39 -74.84 135.31
C ALA A 320 4.59 -73.71 135.97
N SER A 321 4.12 -72.73 135.19
CA SER A 321 3.28 -71.64 135.68
C SER A 321 1.93 -72.13 136.22
N LEU A 322 1.28 -73.09 135.54
CA LEU A 322 0.02 -73.70 135.99
C LEU A 322 0.17 -74.47 137.31
N THR A 323 1.34 -75.05 137.58
CA THR A 323 1.63 -75.75 138.85
C THR A 323 2.05 -74.81 140.00
N ALA A 324 2.45 -73.57 139.71
CA ALA A 324 3.11 -72.70 140.69
C ALA A 324 2.15 -71.85 141.55
N GLN A 325 0.93 -71.55 141.10
CA GLN A 325 -0.23 -71.02 141.84
C GLN A 325 -1.22 -70.35 140.86
N PRO A 326 -2.47 -70.84 140.69
CA PRO A 326 -3.47 -70.12 139.93
C PRO A 326 -4.35 -69.26 140.84
N SER A 327 -4.45 -67.97 140.57
CA SER A 327 -5.72 -67.26 140.72
C SER A 327 -6.47 -67.48 139.41
N ASP A 328 -7.39 -68.45 139.42
CA ASP A 328 -7.99 -69.07 138.23
C ASP A 328 -8.53 -68.07 137.19
N ASP A 329 -9.11 -66.94 137.61
CA ASP A 329 -9.78 -65.99 136.69
C ASP A 329 -8.82 -65.19 135.79
N ASP A 330 -7.65 -64.78 136.28
CA ASP A 330 -6.69 -63.94 135.52
C ASP A 330 -5.94 -64.77 134.47
N VAL A 331 -5.57 -66.01 134.82
CA VAL A 331 -4.90 -66.95 133.91
C VAL A 331 -5.86 -67.40 132.79
N ILE A 332 -7.12 -67.67 133.12
CA ILE A 332 -8.17 -67.99 132.14
C ILE A 332 -8.39 -66.82 131.18
N GLY A 333 -8.44 -65.58 131.68
CA GLY A 333 -8.57 -64.38 130.88
C GLY A 333 -7.39 -64.15 129.92
N GLN A 334 -6.16 -64.31 130.42
CA GLN A 334 -4.95 -64.16 129.62
C GLN A 334 -4.80 -65.26 128.56
N LEU A 335 -5.17 -66.51 128.87
CA LEU A 335 -5.18 -67.61 127.90
C LEU A 335 -6.25 -67.43 126.82
N GLY A 336 -7.43 -66.92 127.18
CA GLY A 336 -8.47 -66.53 126.22
C GLY A 336 -7.99 -65.44 125.27
N GLN A 337 -7.36 -64.38 125.80
CA GLN A 337 -6.76 -63.33 124.97
C GLN A 337 -5.64 -63.84 124.06
N LEU A 338 -4.78 -64.74 124.55
CA LEU A 338 -3.72 -65.36 123.74
C LEU A 338 -4.30 -66.19 122.59
N ARG A 339 -5.32 -67.00 122.87
CA ARG A 339 -6.03 -67.81 121.86
C ARG A 339 -6.68 -66.94 120.80
N ASP A 340 -7.46 -65.96 121.22
CA ASP A 340 -8.20 -65.09 120.31
C ASP A 340 -7.23 -64.21 119.50
N GLY A 341 -6.13 -63.76 120.12
CA GLY A 341 -5.04 -63.05 119.44
C GLY A 341 -4.29 -63.92 118.43
N ALA A 342 -3.97 -65.18 118.75
CA ALA A 342 -3.32 -66.11 117.83
C ALA A 342 -4.21 -66.44 116.62
N ARG A 343 -5.51 -66.64 116.85
CA ARG A 343 -6.50 -66.81 115.78
C ARG A 343 -6.63 -65.57 114.91
N GLU A 344 -6.66 -64.37 115.51
CA GLU A 344 -6.76 -63.14 114.73
C GLU A 344 -5.50 -62.89 113.90
N ILE A 345 -4.30 -63.11 114.45
CA ILE A 345 -3.04 -63.03 113.67
C ILE A 345 -3.07 -64.05 112.53
N SER A 346 -3.43 -65.30 112.81
CA SER A 346 -3.57 -66.33 111.77
C SER A 346 -4.55 -65.89 110.69
N ARG A 347 -5.74 -65.41 111.07
CA ARG A 347 -6.76 -64.92 110.14
C ARG A 347 -6.22 -63.76 109.30
N GLN A 348 -5.62 -62.74 109.92
CA GLN A 348 -5.04 -61.60 109.24
C GLN A 348 -3.97 -61.99 108.20
N LEU A 349 -3.20 -63.05 108.46
CA LEU A 349 -2.14 -63.50 107.54
C LEU A 349 -2.63 -64.50 106.48
N THR A 350 -3.70 -65.26 106.73
CA THR A 350 -4.12 -66.37 105.86
C THR A 350 -5.44 -66.19 105.14
N ASP A 351 -6.38 -65.43 105.71
CA ASP A 351 -7.69 -65.18 105.12
C ASP A 351 -7.58 -64.09 104.04
N PRO A 352 -7.82 -64.39 102.75
CA PRO A 352 -7.73 -63.39 101.69
C PRO A 352 -8.67 -62.19 101.86
N SER A 353 -9.70 -62.30 102.71
CA SER A 353 -10.65 -61.24 103.02
C SER A 353 -10.29 -60.43 104.28
N SER A 354 -9.20 -60.75 104.97
CA SER A 354 -8.70 -59.94 106.09
C SER A 354 -8.14 -58.60 105.62
N ASP A 355 -8.08 -57.61 106.52
CA ASP A 355 -7.61 -56.27 106.20
C ASP A 355 -6.14 -56.28 105.72
N TYR A 356 -5.26 -57.01 106.43
CA TYR A 356 -3.84 -57.08 106.08
C TYR A 356 -3.61 -57.85 104.78
N ARG A 357 -4.05 -59.11 104.70
CA ARG A 357 -3.79 -59.95 103.53
C ARG A 357 -4.55 -59.46 102.30
N GLY A 358 -5.81 -59.06 102.47
CA GLY A 358 -6.61 -58.48 101.39
C GLY A 358 -5.98 -57.19 100.86
N GLY A 359 -5.53 -56.30 101.75
CA GLY A 359 -4.81 -55.08 101.37
C GLY A 359 -3.50 -55.36 100.63
N LEU A 360 -2.73 -56.36 101.09
CA LEU A 360 -1.48 -56.77 100.43
C LEU A 360 -1.72 -57.34 99.03
N LEU A 361 -2.71 -58.23 98.87
CA LEU A 361 -3.09 -58.79 97.58
C LEU A 361 -3.60 -57.70 96.62
N ALA A 362 -4.43 -56.78 97.11
CA ALA A 362 -4.92 -55.64 96.33
C ALA A 362 -3.77 -54.72 95.89
N ALA A 363 -2.80 -54.45 96.77
CA ALA A 363 -1.61 -53.68 96.42
C ALA A 363 -0.77 -54.38 95.34
N ALA A 364 -0.58 -55.70 95.44
CA ALA A 364 0.18 -56.47 94.45
C ALA A 364 -0.49 -56.42 93.06
N VAL A 365 -1.82 -56.59 93.01
CA VAL A 365 -2.61 -56.45 91.78
C VAL A 365 -2.52 -55.02 91.24
N GLY A 366 -2.75 -54.01 92.08
CA GLY A 366 -2.68 -52.60 91.68
C GLY A 366 -1.30 -52.19 91.14
N ALA A 367 -0.22 -52.70 91.72
CA ALA A 367 1.13 -52.47 91.19
C ALA A 367 1.33 -53.12 89.81
N GLY A 368 0.75 -54.31 89.57
CA GLY A 368 0.77 -54.97 88.27
C GLY A 368 -0.04 -54.23 87.20
N GLU A 369 -1.22 -53.72 87.56
CA GLU A 369 -2.05 -52.88 86.69
C GLU A 369 -1.36 -51.56 86.36
N LEU A 370 -0.75 -50.91 87.37
CA LEU A 370 0.03 -49.68 87.17
C LEU A 370 1.20 -49.91 86.22
N ASN A 371 1.98 -50.99 86.42
CA ASN A 371 3.07 -51.34 85.53
C ASN A 371 2.59 -51.55 84.08
N THR A 372 1.45 -52.24 83.90
CA THR A 372 0.86 -52.46 82.58
C THR A 372 0.41 -51.15 81.93
N GLY A 373 -0.26 -50.28 82.68
CA GLY A 373 -0.69 -48.97 82.19
C GLY A 373 0.47 -48.03 81.83
N LEU A 374 1.55 -48.05 82.62
CA LEU A 374 2.77 -47.29 82.33
C LEU A 374 3.50 -47.85 81.10
N GLY A 375 3.50 -49.17 80.90
CA GLY A 375 4.00 -49.79 79.67
C GLY A 375 3.21 -49.32 78.44
N GLN A 376 1.88 -49.32 78.51
CA GLN A 376 1.03 -48.81 77.43
C GLN A 376 1.26 -47.31 77.15
N LEU A 377 1.45 -46.51 78.19
CA LEU A 377 1.77 -45.09 78.06
C LEU A 377 3.14 -44.89 77.40
N SER A 378 4.15 -45.67 77.79
CA SER A 378 5.49 -45.63 77.20
C SER A 378 5.45 -45.99 75.72
N ASP A 379 4.74 -47.06 75.35
CA ASP A 379 4.56 -47.49 73.96
C ASP A 379 3.83 -46.41 73.13
N GLY A 380 2.73 -45.87 73.65
CA GLY A 380 1.96 -44.82 72.99
C GLY A 380 2.75 -43.52 72.79
N ALA A 381 3.54 -43.12 73.79
CA ALA A 381 4.44 -41.98 73.69
C ALA A 381 5.57 -42.24 72.67
N GLY A 382 6.10 -43.47 72.59
CA GLY A 382 7.08 -43.87 71.59
C GLY A 382 6.52 -43.82 70.15
N GLN A 383 5.27 -44.24 69.95
CA GLN A 383 4.58 -44.10 68.67
C GLN A 383 4.38 -42.64 68.29
N LEU A 384 3.98 -41.78 69.24
CA LEU A 384 3.85 -40.35 69.01
C LEU A 384 5.20 -39.70 68.63
N ALA A 385 6.28 -40.07 69.32
CA ALA A 385 7.63 -39.59 69.01
C ALA A 385 8.05 -39.97 67.58
N THR A 386 7.78 -41.22 67.18
CA THR A 386 8.06 -41.71 65.83
C THR A 386 7.26 -40.94 64.78
N GLY A 387 5.94 -40.78 64.97
CA GLY A 387 5.09 -40.01 64.06
C GLY A 387 5.48 -38.54 63.96
N ALA A 388 5.93 -37.93 65.05
CA ALA A 388 6.45 -36.56 65.06
C ALA A 388 7.78 -36.43 64.30
N GLN A 389 8.67 -37.45 64.35
CA GLN A 389 9.89 -37.50 63.54
C GLN A 389 9.59 -37.65 62.04
N GLU A 390 8.61 -38.49 61.68
CA GLU A 390 8.15 -38.65 60.30
C GLU A 390 7.56 -37.33 59.77
N LEU A 391 6.73 -36.66 60.57
CA LEU A 391 6.20 -35.33 60.25
C LEU A 391 7.32 -34.29 60.07
N SER A 392 8.28 -34.22 60.98
CA SER A 392 9.44 -33.34 60.86
C SER A 392 10.25 -33.62 59.58
N THR A 393 10.44 -34.89 59.25
CA THR A 393 11.14 -35.29 58.01
C THR A 393 10.38 -34.83 56.78
N GLY A 394 9.06 -35.05 56.73
CA GLY A 394 8.20 -34.59 55.64
C GLY A 394 8.17 -33.06 55.51
N LEU A 395 8.09 -32.34 56.63
CA LEU A 395 8.16 -30.88 56.65
C LEU A 395 9.53 -30.36 56.19
N GLY A 396 10.62 -31.06 56.51
CA GLY A 396 11.96 -30.74 55.99
C GLY A 396 12.08 -30.91 54.47
N GLN A 397 11.42 -31.92 53.91
CA GLN A 397 11.34 -32.07 52.44
C GLN A 397 10.51 -30.95 51.81
N LEU A 398 9.39 -30.57 52.44
CA LEU A 398 8.53 -29.50 51.95
C LEU A 398 9.19 -28.12 52.06
N ASP A 399 9.98 -27.88 53.11
CA ASP A 399 10.82 -26.68 53.27
C ASP A 399 11.86 -26.59 52.14
N THR A 400 12.56 -27.70 51.85
CA THR A 400 13.49 -27.80 50.72
C THR A 400 12.80 -27.49 49.38
N GLY A 401 11.61 -28.04 49.16
CA GLY A 401 10.79 -27.75 47.98
C GLY A 401 10.32 -26.29 47.90
N SER A 402 9.99 -25.68 49.04
CA SER A 402 9.58 -24.28 49.13
C SER A 402 10.74 -23.33 48.82
N ILE A 403 11.95 -23.66 49.26
CA ILE A 403 13.19 -22.94 48.89
C ILE A 403 13.44 -23.04 47.38
N ALA A 404 13.31 -24.23 46.80
CA ALA A 404 13.48 -24.42 45.35
C ALA A 404 12.42 -23.64 44.54
N LEU A 405 11.17 -23.63 45.00
CA LEU A 405 10.11 -22.81 44.40
C LEU A 405 10.45 -21.33 44.47
N ARG A 406 10.88 -20.83 45.64
CA ARG A 406 11.33 -19.44 45.81
C ARG A 406 12.45 -19.09 44.84
N ASP A 407 13.48 -19.93 44.75
CA ASP A 407 14.60 -19.69 43.84
C ASP A 407 14.16 -19.70 42.37
N GLY A 408 13.29 -20.62 41.97
CA GLY A 408 12.68 -20.68 40.64
C GLY A 408 11.83 -19.44 40.31
N LEU A 409 11.04 -18.95 41.27
CA LEU A 409 10.29 -17.70 41.14
C LEU A 409 11.22 -16.48 41.04
N GLY A 410 12.37 -16.51 41.72
CA GLY A 410 13.40 -15.48 41.57
C GLY A 410 13.99 -15.44 40.16
N GLN A 411 14.26 -16.61 39.57
CA GLN A 411 14.71 -16.71 38.17
C GLN A 411 13.62 -16.27 37.18
N LEU A 412 12.37 -16.66 37.42
CA LEU A 412 11.24 -16.23 36.59
C LEU A 412 11.05 -14.71 36.65
N SER A 413 11.10 -14.11 37.85
CA SER A 413 11.01 -12.66 38.04
C SER A 413 12.13 -11.94 37.26
N ALA A 414 13.37 -12.43 37.34
CA ALA A 414 14.47 -11.88 36.57
C ALA A 414 14.24 -11.98 35.04
N GLY A 415 13.82 -13.15 34.54
CA GLY A 415 13.57 -13.36 33.11
C GLY A 415 12.39 -12.55 32.57
N VAL A 416 11.32 -12.39 33.36
CA VAL A 416 10.19 -11.51 33.00
C VAL A 416 10.62 -10.05 33.01
N GLY A 417 11.50 -9.65 33.94
CA GLY A 417 12.10 -8.30 33.95
C GLY A 417 12.96 -8.03 32.70
N GLU A 418 13.73 -9.00 32.23
CA GLU A 418 14.45 -8.89 30.96
C GLU A 418 13.51 -8.80 29.75
N LEU A 419 12.41 -9.59 29.74
CA LEU A 419 11.40 -9.54 28.69
C LEU A 419 10.69 -8.17 28.64
N ASP A 420 10.32 -7.62 29.79
CA ASP A 420 9.71 -6.29 29.91
C ASP A 420 10.66 -5.22 29.35
N ALA A 421 11.90 -5.19 29.82
CA ALA A 421 12.91 -4.23 29.36
C ALA A 421 13.17 -4.35 27.84
N GLY A 422 13.33 -5.57 27.33
CA GLY A 422 13.54 -5.81 25.90
C GLY A 422 12.33 -5.46 25.03
N SER A 423 11.11 -5.68 25.54
CA SER A 423 9.88 -5.29 24.85
C SER A 423 9.70 -3.77 24.80
N ALA A 424 10.05 -3.07 25.89
CA ALA A 424 10.06 -1.61 25.94
C ALA A 424 11.12 -1.01 24.99
N GLU A 425 12.32 -1.61 24.93
CA GLU A 425 13.36 -1.21 23.98
C GLU A 425 12.91 -1.44 22.54
N LEU A 426 12.30 -2.59 22.23
CA LEU A 426 11.74 -2.88 20.91
C LEU A 426 10.62 -1.90 20.54
N ALA A 427 9.69 -1.60 21.46
CA ALA A 427 8.62 -0.65 21.24
C ALA A 427 9.17 0.75 20.91
N THR A 428 10.18 1.19 21.66
CA THR A 428 10.87 2.46 21.42
C THR A 428 11.56 2.46 20.06
N GLY A 429 12.33 1.42 19.73
CA GLY A 429 13.04 1.31 18.46
C GLY A 429 12.10 1.26 17.24
N LEU A 430 10.95 0.57 17.36
CA LEU A 430 9.93 0.53 16.32
C LEU A 430 9.21 1.88 16.18
N SER A 431 8.94 2.58 17.29
CA SER A 431 8.37 3.93 17.27
C SER A 431 9.33 4.94 16.62
N ASP A 432 10.61 4.88 16.98
CA ASP A 432 11.66 5.71 16.37
C ASP A 432 11.82 5.39 14.88
N GLY A 433 11.76 4.10 14.52
CA GLY A 433 11.75 3.63 13.14
C GLY A 433 10.56 4.18 12.35
N ALA A 434 9.35 4.15 12.93
CA ALA A 434 8.15 4.73 12.34
C ALA A 434 8.31 6.24 12.10
N ALA A 435 8.93 6.96 13.05
CA ALA A 435 9.20 8.39 12.92
C ALA A 435 10.27 8.72 11.85
N GLN A 436 11.15 7.77 11.54
CA GLN A 436 12.16 7.91 10.49
C GLN A 436 11.65 7.54 9.09
N VAL A 437 10.49 6.88 8.98
CA VAL A 437 9.86 6.65 7.67
C VAL A 437 9.52 8.00 7.05
N PRO A 438 9.99 8.30 5.82
CA PRO A 438 9.67 9.56 5.15
C PRO A 438 8.16 9.74 5.03
N GLN A 439 7.62 10.68 5.81
CA GLN A 439 6.22 11.08 5.74
C GLN A 439 6.09 12.03 4.55
N PHE A 440 5.69 11.52 3.39
CA PHE A 440 5.32 12.38 2.27
C PHE A 440 4.16 13.28 2.72
N THR A 441 4.40 14.57 2.77
CA THR A 441 3.36 15.57 3.02
C THR A 441 2.27 15.44 1.96
N ASP A 442 1.05 15.87 2.26
CA ASP A 442 -0.04 15.86 1.27
C ASP A 442 0.35 16.62 0.00
N ASP A 443 1.14 17.69 0.12
CA ASP A 443 1.68 18.48 -0.99
C ASP A 443 2.74 17.71 -1.79
N GLU A 444 3.65 16.96 -1.15
CA GLU A 444 4.61 16.12 -1.85
C GLU A 444 3.93 14.92 -2.54
N ARG A 445 2.90 14.36 -1.91
CA ARG A 445 2.08 13.29 -2.50
C ARG A 445 1.31 13.80 -3.71
N ALA A 446 0.73 15.00 -3.63
CA ALA A 446 0.07 15.66 -4.75
C ALA A 446 1.05 16.07 -5.85
N THR A 447 2.25 16.54 -5.51
CA THR A 447 3.30 16.89 -6.46
C THR A 447 3.80 15.66 -7.20
N THR A 448 4.06 14.57 -6.47
CA THR A 448 4.47 13.28 -7.03
C THR A 448 3.36 12.68 -7.89
N ALA A 449 2.11 12.68 -7.44
CA ALA A 449 0.96 12.27 -8.25
C ALA A 449 0.78 13.12 -9.52
N ASN A 450 1.06 14.42 -9.47
CA ASN A 450 1.01 15.32 -10.62
C ASN A 450 2.19 15.16 -11.59
N LEU A 451 3.37 14.76 -11.10
CA LEU A 451 4.51 14.39 -11.93
C LEU A 451 4.24 13.07 -12.66
N LEU A 452 3.56 12.14 -12.01
CA LEU A 452 3.35 10.79 -12.52
C LEU A 452 2.09 10.62 -13.40
N SER A 453 1.01 11.36 -13.13
CA SER A 453 -0.20 11.37 -13.97
C SER A 453 -0.02 12.05 -15.33
N SER A 454 1.07 12.81 -15.48
CA SER A 454 1.45 13.47 -16.71
C SER A 454 2.96 13.68 -16.71
N PRO A 455 3.75 12.62 -17.00
CA PRO A 455 5.21 12.69 -16.97
C PRO A 455 5.77 13.59 -18.08
N VAL A 456 4.98 13.82 -19.14
CA VAL A 456 5.36 14.69 -20.25
C VAL A 456 4.61 16.02 -20.20
N ALA A 457 5.38 17.10 -20.23
CA ALA A 457 4.94 18.44 -20.56
C ALA A 457 5.20 18.71 -22.06
N VAL A 458 4.45 19.64 -22.63
CA VAL A 458 4.61 20.06 -24.02
C VAL A 458 4.89 21.55 -24.01
N ASP A 459 6.05 21.97 -24.50
CA ASP A 459 6.31 23.37 -24.84
C ASP A 459 5.85 23.61 -26.27
N ALA A 460 4.56 23.96 -26.41
CA ALA A 460 4.00 24.31 -27.70
C ALA A 460 4.37 25.75 -28.05
N ARG A 461 5.29 25.91 -29.00
CA ARG A 461 5.65 27.20 -29.59
C ARG A 461 4.97 27.35 -30.94
N ASN A 462 4.21 28.42 -31.09
CA ASN A 462 3.74 28.85 -32.40
C ASN A 462 4.52 30.09 -32.78
N ASN A 463 5.45 29.94 -33.74
CA ASN A 463 6.28 31.07 -34.16
C ASN A 463 5.45 32.12 -34.92
N TYR A 464 4.29 31.74 -35.45
CA TYR A 464 3.44 32.59 -36.27
C TYR A 464 1.96 32.38 -35.91
N PRO A 465 1.55 32.74 -34.69
CA PRO A 465 0.20 32.48 -34.21
C PRO A 465 -0.80 33.30 -35.00
N ALA A 466 -1.85 32.63 -35.47
CA ALA A 466 -3.01 33.26 -36.07
C ALA A 466 -4.12 33.30 -35.02
N ALA A 467 -4.44 34.49 -34.49
CA ALA A 467 -5.56 34.64 -33.56
C ALA A 467 -6.91 34.32 -34.25
N GLY A 468 -7.42 33.10 -34.02
CA GLY A 468 -8.68 32.59 -34.57
C GLY A 468 -8.58 32.15 -36.04
N PHE A 469 -9.72 31.79 -36.64
CA PHE A 469 -9.82 31.33 -38.03
C PHE A 469 -9.32 32.35 -39.07
N GLY A 470 -9.19 33.62 -38.68
CA GLY A 470 -8.91 34.77 -39.55
C GLY A 470 -7.51 34.75 -40.17
N PRO A 471 -6.40 34.85 -39.40
CA PRO A 471 -5.08 35.14 -39.96
C PRO A 471 -4.48 33.98 -40.78
N GLY A 472 -4.69 32.71 -40.39
CA GLY A 472 -4.24 31.54 -41.17
C GLY A 472 -4.91 31.44 -42.55
N ALA A 473 -6.13 31.98 -42.68
CA ALA A 473 -6.86 32.08 -43.95
C ALA A 473 -6.39 33.25 -44.83
N VAL A 474 -5.69 34.25 -44.26
CA VAL A 474 -5.34 35.51 -44.94
C VAL A 474 -4.58 35.31 -46.25
N PRO A 475 -3.49 34.51 -46.31
CA PRO A 475 -2.78 34.30 -47.57
C PRO A 475 -3.69 33.77 -48.67
N ALA A 476 -4.63 32.90 -48.28
CA ALA A 476 -5.55 32.26 -49.20
C ALA A 476 -6.65 33.22 -49.68
N VAL A 477 -7.32 33.90 -48.75
CA VAL A 477 -8.40 34.85 -49.04
C VAL A 477 -7.91 35.99 -49.93
N ILE A 478 -6.73 36.54 -49.65
CA ILE A 478 -6.15 37.64 -50.44
C ILE A 478 -5.77 37.19 -51.83
N SER A 479 -5.13 36.02 -51.94
CA SER A 479 -4.78 35.44 -53.25
C SER A 479 -6.02 35.23 -54.11
N VAL A 480 -7.08 34.65 -53.55
CA VAL A 480 -8.35 34.43 -54.25
C VAL A 480 -9.02 35.76 -54.61
N ALA A 481 -9.09 36.72 -53.69
CA ALA A 481 -9.72 38.02 -53.91
C ALA A 481 -9.02 38.82 -55.02
N LEU A 482 -7.69 38.84 -55.05
CA LEU A 482 -6.91 39.51 -56.09
C LEU A 482 -7.07 38.81 -57.45
N PHE A 483 -7.05 37.47 -57.48
CA PHE A 483 -7.30 36.70 -58.70
C PHE A 483 -8.69 36.93 -59.27
N LEU A 484 -9.71 36.89 -58.41
CA LEU A 484 -11.08 37.18 -58.78
C LEU A 484 -11.22 38.61 -59.33
N CYS A 485 -10.64 39.60 -58.64
CA CYS A 485 -10.64 41.00 -59.07
C CYS A 485 -9.95 41.17 -60.43
N GLY A 486 -8.76 40.60 -60.62
CA GLY A 486 -8.01 40.70 -61.87
C GLY A 486 -8.73 40.04 -63.07
N ILE A 487 -9.38 38.89 -62.85
CA ILE A 487 -10.16 38.21 -63.89
C ILE A 487 -11.44 38.99 -64.22
N LEU A 488 -12.22 39.39 -63.21
CA LEU A 488 -13.48 40.13 -63.40
C LEU A 488 -13.26 41.51 -64.02
N THR A 489 -12.11 42.14 -63.82
CA THR A 489 -11.82 43.44 -64.42
C THR A 489 -11.86 43.37 -65.95
N TRP A 490 -11.48 42.24 -66.57
CA TRP A 490 -11.58 42.06 -68.02
C TRP A 490 -13.02 41.86 -68.53
N PHE A 491 -13.94 41.44 -67.66
CA PHE A 491 -15.37 41.36 -67.98
C PHE A 491 -15.98 42.76 -68.13
N VAL A 492 -15.63 43.66 -67.21
CA VAL A 492 -16.12 45.05 -67.15
C VAL A 492 -15.40 45.93 -68.17
N VAL A 493 -14.07 45.88 -68.19
CA VAL A 493 -13.21 46.65 -69.09
C VAL A 493 -13.14 45.92 -70.44
N ARG A 494 -14.21 46.05 -71.24
CA ARG A 494 -14.23 45.51 -72.60
C ARG A 494 -13.20 46.27 -73.45
N PRO A 495 -12.18 45.60 -74.03
CA PRO A 495 -11.28 46.24 -74.96
C PRO A 495 -12.09 46.70 -76.17
N ARG A 496 -12.22 48.03 -76.37
CA ARG A 496 -12.89 48.56 -77.56
C ARG A 496 -12.16 48.04 -78.80
N ARG A 497 -12.87 47.33 -79.68
CA ARG A 497 -12.42 47.05 -81.06
C ARG A 497 -12.51 48.36 -81.86
N GLY A 498 -11.61 49.30 -81.58
CA GLY A 498 -11.43 50.48 -82.41
C GLY A 498 -10.50 50.13 -83.56
N ARG A 499 -10.93 50.33 -84.81
CA ARG A 499 -10.01 50.46 -85.95
C ARG A 499 -9.04 51.58 -85.60
N SER A 500 -7.74 51.30 -85.59
CA SER A 500 -6.73 52.34 -85.46
C SER A 500 -6.84 53.24 -86.69
N LEU A 501 -7.33 54.46 -86.50
CA LEU A 501 -7.34 55.50 -87.54
C LEU A 501 -6.03 56.30 -87.55
N ASN A 502 -5.02 55.95 -86.75
CA ASN A 502 -3.72 56.61 -86.74
C ASN A 502 -2.57 55.60 -86.93
N SER A 503 -1.80 55.77 -88.00
CA SER A 503 -0.73 54.89 -88.50
C SER A 503 0.62 54.99 -87.77
N HIS A 504 0.73 55.69 -86.63
CA HIS A 504 2.04 55.97 -86.00
C HIS A 504 2.21 55.49 -84.55
N THR A 505 1.35 54.62 -84.02
CA THR A 505 1.52 54.10 -82.65
C THR A 505 2.10 52.68 -82.64
N SER A 506 3.22 52.49 -81.94
CA SER A 506 3.86 51.18 -81.75
C SER A 506 2.87 50.17 -81.13
N VAL A 507 2.78 48.97 -81.72
CA VAL A 507 1.96 47.83 -81.27
C VAL A 507 2.20 47.48 -79.80
N VAL A 508 3.45 47.66 -79.34
CA VAL A 508 3.85 47.46 -77.94
C VAL A 508 3.19 48.49 -77.03
N ARG A 509 3.23 49.77 -77.41
CA ARG A 509 2.65 50.87 -76.64
C ARG A 509 1.14 50.72 -76.49
N GLU A 510 0.45 50.35 -77.57
CA GLU A 510 -1.01 50.16 -77.54
C GLU A 510 -1.41 48.82 -76.89
N GLY A 511 -0.54 47.81 -76.88
CA GLY A 511 -0.70 46.59 -76.10
C GLY A 511 -0.64 46.85 -74.59
N LEU A 512 0.41 47.57 -74.15
CA LEU A 512 0.58 47.95 -72.74
C LEU A 512 -0.49 48.93 -72.25
N ARG A 513 -0.96 49.85 -73.11
CA ARG A 513 -2.00 50.82 -72.75
C ARG A 513 -3.29 50.15 -72.25
N ARG A 514 -3.60 48.95 -72.75
CA ARG A 514 -4.81 48.19 -72.35
C ARG A 514 -4.71 47.55 -70.98
N TYR A 515 -3.50 47.37 -70.44
CA TYR A 515 -3.30 46.91 -69.07
C TYR A 515 -3.45 48.02 -68.04
N ARG A 516 -3.46 49.30 -68.43
CA ARG A 516 -3.48 50.44 -67.48
C ARG A 516 -4.66 50.40 -66.51
N ILE A 517 -5.87 50.21 -67.02
CA ILE A 517 -7.08 50.19 -66.16
C ILE A 517 -7.08 48.92 -65.28
N PRO A 518 -6.90 47.69 -65.82
CA PRO A 518 -6.80 46.50 -64.99
C PRO A 518 -5.70 46.55 -63.94
N ALA A 519 -4.50 47.04 -64.30
CA ALA A 519 -3.39 47.18 -63.37
C ALA A 519 -3.68 48.21 -62.27
N LEU A 520 -4.35 49.33 -62.59
CA LEU A 520 -4.77 50.31 -61.58
C LEU A 520 -5.81 49.70 -60.63
N VAL A 521 -6.79 48.96 -61.15
CA VAL A 521 -7.83 48.30 -60.33
C VAL A 521 -7.19 47.31 -59.37
N THR A 522 -6.29 46.44 -59.84
CA THR A 522 -5.62 45.47 -58.97
C THR A 522 -4.59 46.09 -58.04
N LEU A 523 -3.96 47.20 -58.41
CA LEU A 523 -3.09 47.98 -57.51
C LEU A 523 -3.91 48.55 -56.35
N VAL A 524 -5.06 49.16 -56.64
CA VAL A 524 -5.97 49.66 -55.59
C VAL A 524 -6.49 48.50 -54.74
N ALA A 525 -6.89 47.38 -55.35
CA ALA A 525 -7.32 46.20 -54.61
C ALA A 525 -6.21 45.65 -53.70
N ALA A 526 -4.96 45.60 -54.17
CA ALA A 526 -3.81 45.19 -53.37
C ALA A 526 -3.57 46.14 -52.19
N LEU A 527 -3.66 47.45 -52.39
CA LEU A 527 -3.52 48.43 -51.31
C LEU A 527 -4.67 48.33 -50.30
N VAL A 528 -5.92 48.21 -50.76
CA VAL A 528 -7.07 48.02 -49.87
C VAL A 528 -6.93 46.73 -49.06
N LEU A 529 -6.59 45.62 -49.72
CA LEU A 529 -6.39 44.34 -49.05
C LEU A 529 -5.19 44.39 -48.08
N SER A 530 -4.14 45.17 -48.37
CA SER A 530 -3.05 45.39 -47.42
C SER A 530 -3.52 46.08 -46.14
N VAL A 531 -4.35 47.14 -46.25
CA VAL A 531 -4.94 47.82 -45.09
C VAL A 531 -5.85 46.87 -44.31
N VAL A 532 -6.73 46.14 -45.00
CA VAL A 532 -7.63 45.15 -44.38
C VAL A 532 -6.83 44.05 -43.66
N SER A 533 -5.69 43.63 -44.21
CA SER A 533 -4.81 42.63 -43.57
C SER A 533 -4.24 43.13 -42.25
N LEU A 534 -3.81 44.40 -42.22
CA LEU A 534 -3.22 45.01 -41.03
C LEU A 534 -4.26 45.38 -39.97
N THR A 535 -5.47 45.79 -40.37
CA THR A 535 -6.46 46.32 -39.42
C THR A 535 -7.56 45.33 -39.03
N VAL A 536 -8.05 44.53 -39.98
CA VAL A 536 -9.17 43.60 -39.75
C VAL A 536 -8.66 42.22 -39.42
N ALA A 537 -7.68 41.73 -40.18
CA ALA A 537 -7.08 40.42 -39.93
C ALA A 537 -5.95 40.46 -38.90
N ASN A 538 -5.58 41.65 -38.41
CA ASN A 538 -4.53 41.87 -37.40
C ASN A 538 -3.24 41.08 -37.68
N VAL A 539 -2.81 41.08 -38.95
CA VAL A 539 -1.58 40.40 -39.36
C VAL A 539 -0.40 41.33 -39.09
N GLU A 540 0.66 40.78 -38.49
CA GLU A 540 1.90 41.50 -38.17
C GLU A 540 3.05 41.03 -39.07
N PRO A 541 3.07 41.40 -40.36
CA PRO A 541 4.14 40.96 -41.26
C PRO A 541 5.47 41.62 -40.86
N PRO A 542 6.60 40.88 -40.88
CA PRO A 542 7.92 41.45 -40.59
C PRO A 542 8.30 42.63 -41.50
N SER A 543 7.73 42.69 -42.71
CA SER A 543 7.86 43.84 -43.61
C SER A 543 6.56 44.13 -44.34
N VAL A 544 5.89 45.22 -43.95
CA VAL A 544 4.69 45.73 -44.63
C VAL A 544 4.97 46.05 -46.11
N LEU A 545 6.17 46.57 -46.41
CA LEU A 545 6.56 46.90 -47.78
C LEU A 545 6.68 45.64 -48.65
N ALA A 546 7.29 44.58 -48.13
CA ALA A 546 7.41 43.31 -48.85
C ALA A 546 6.03 42.70 -49.11
N MET A 547 5.13 42.73 -48.11
CA MET A 547 3.75 42.26 -48.25
C MET A 547 3.02 42.99 -49.39
N ILE A 548 3.08 44.33 -49.41
CA ILE A 548 2.46 45.14 -50.47
C ILE A 548 3.07 44.81 -51.83
N ALA A 549 4.39 44.66 -51.93
CA ALA A 549 5.06 44.31 -53.17
C ALA A 549 4.61 42.94 -53.72
N VAL A 550 4.48 41.94 -52.85
CA VAL A 550 3.95 40.60 -53.20
C VAL A 550 2.49 40.71 -53.65
N MET A 551 1.63 41.44 -52.94
CA MET A 551 0.23 41.64 -53.34
C MET A 551 0.09 42.32 -54.71
N ILE A 552 0.94 43.31 -55.01
CA ILE A 552 0.97 43.96 -56.32
C ILE A 552 1.36 42.95 -57.41
N LEU A 553 2.37 42.12 -57.15
CA LEU A 553 2.79 41.06 -58.07
C LEU A 553 1.67 40.03 -58.28
N VAL A 554 0.99 39.59 -57.21
CA VAL A 554 -0.18 38.70 -57.28
C VAL A 554 -1.30 39.34 -58.11
N GLY A 555 -1.59 40.63 -57.89
CA GLY A 555 -2.56 41.39 -58.69
C GLY A 555 -2.18 41.47 -60.17
N ALA A 556 -0.90 41.71 -60.48
CA ALA A 556 -0.41 41.72 -61.85
C ALA A 556 -0.52 40.34 -62.51
N ALA A 557 -0.22 39.27 -61.78
CA ALA A 557 -0.35 37.88 -62.22
C ALA A 557 -1.83 37.52 -62.47
N ALA A 558 -2.74 37.97 -61.61
CA ALA A 558 -4.18 37.82 -61.77
C ALA A 558 -4.71 38.48 -63.05
N VAL A 559 -4.35 39.76 -63.28
CA VAL A 559 -4.70 40.49 -64.50
C VAL A 559 -4.14 39.78 -65.74
N SER A 560 -2.90 39.33 -65.66
CA SER A 560 -2.20 38.64 -66.75
C SER A 560 -2.86 37.31 -67.10
N SER A 561 -3.25 36.53 -66.08
CA SER A 561 -3.96 35.26 -66.24
C SER A 561 -5.32 35.48 -66.91
N GLY A 562 -6.14 36.39 -66.40
CA GLY A 562 -7.43 36.73 -67.01
C GLY A 562 -7.28 37.25 -68.44
N ARG A 563 -6.18 37.95 -68.73
CA ARG A 563 -5.88 38.44 -70.07
C ARG A 563 -5.59 37.31 -71.06
N LEU A 564 -4.80 36.31 -70.67
CA LEU A 564 -4.50 35.16 -71.53
C LEU A 564 -5.79 34.48 -72.01
N PHE A 565 -6.71 34.18 -71.10
CA PHE A 565 -7.98 33.55 -71.46
C PHE A 565 -8.84 34.43 -72.37
N THR A 566 -8.94 35.73 -72.08
CA THR A 566 -9.76 36.64 -72.89
C THR A 566 -9.17 36.97 -74.26
N VAL A 567 -7.86 36.82 -74.42
CA VAL A 567 -7.16 36.95 -75.71
C VAL A 567 -7.39 35.74 -76.61
N VAL A 568 -7.32 34.53 -76.03
CA VAL A 568 -7.44 33.27 -76.78
C VAL A 568 -8.90 32.93 -77.08
N PHE A 569 -9.79 33.01 -76.07
CA PHE A 569 -11.18 32.56 -76.19
C PHE A 569 -12.19 33.70 -76.39
N GLY A 570 -11.71 34.95 -76.47
CA GLY A 570 -12.53 36.15 -76.58
C GLY A 570 -13.01 36.67 -75.22
N ALA A 571 -13.54 37.89 -75.20
CA ALA A 571 -13.79 38.64 -73.96
C ALA A 571 -14.80 37.94 -73.02
N VAL A 572 -15.91 37.44 -73.55
CA VAL A 572 -16.98 36.83 -72.73
C VAL A 572 -16.60 35.40 -72.35
N ASN A 573 -16.39 34.53 -73.34
CA ASN A 573 -16.11 33.11 -73.11
C ASN A 573 -14.79 32.92 -72.33
N GLY A 574 -13.76 33.72 -72.63
CA GLY A 574 -12.49 33.67 -71.91
C GLY A 574 -12.62 34.06 -70.44
N THR A 575 -13.49 35.01 -70.09
CA THR A 575 -13.73 35.34 -68.67
C THR A 575 -14.39 34.16 -67.94
N PHE A 576 -15.39 33.51 -68.54
CA PHE A 576 -16.04 32.34 -67.94
C PHE A 576 -15.08 31.15 -67.78
N ILE A 577 -14.24 30.89 -68.79
CA ILE A 577 -13.21 29.85 -68.71
C ILE A 577 -12.17 30.20 -67.63
N ALA A 578 -11.74 31.46 -67.53
CA ALA A 578 -10.84 31.92 -66.48
C ALA A 578 -11.45 31.76 -65.07
N LEU A 579 -12.76 32.01 -64.93
CA LEU A 579 -13.47 31.82 -63.67
C LEU A 579 -13.59 30.33 -63.32
N GLY A 580 -13.87 29.45 -64.29
CA GLY A 580 -13.85 28.00 -64.09
C GLY A 580 -12.46 27.49 -63.70
N ALA A 581 -11.40 28.01 -64.34
CA ALA A 581 -10.02 27.71 -63.96
C ALA A 581 -9.67 28.24 -62.56
N LEU A 582 -10.23 29.39 -62.15
CA LEU A 582 -10.09 29.89 -60.78
C LEU A 582 -10.82 29.00 -59.78
N MET A 583 -12.02 28.51 -60.10
CA MET A 583 -12.75 27.57 -59.25
C MET A 583 -11.89 26.33 -58.95
N ILE A 584 -11.32 25.69 -59.98
CA ILE A 584 -10.46 24.50 -59.81
C ILE A 584 -9.23 24.84 -58.95
N GLN A 585 -8.65 26.03 -59.14
CA GLN A 585 -7.51 26.51 -58.34
C GLN A 585 -7.81 26.61 -56.84
N ILE A 586 -9.03 27.00 -56.44
CA ILE A 586 -9.40 27.17 -55.03
C ILE A 586 -9.35 25.86 -54.23
N PHE A 587 -9.43 24.70 -54.87
CA PHE A 587 -9.28 23.43 -54.15
C PHE A 587 -7.89 22.82 -54.36
N ALA A 588 -7.25 23.13 -55.48
CA ALA A 588 -5.90 22.68 -55.74
C ALA A 588 -4.82 23.45 -54.97
N PHE A 589 -5.04 24.68 -54.51
CA PHE A 589 -3.99 25.51 -53.90
C PHE A 589 -3.68 25.24 -52.40
N GLY A 590 -4.35 24.26 -51.79
CA GLY A 590 -4.01 23.67 -50.48
C GLY A 590 -4.33 24.53 -49.25
N ALA A 591 -5.24 25.50 -49.35
CA ALA A 591 -5.52 26.46 -48.28
C ALA A 591 -6.38 25.92 -47.13
N VAL A 592 -7.39 25.11 -47.46
CA VAL A 592 -8.34 24.58 -46.48
C VAL A 592 -7.86 23.26 -45.92
N TYR A 593 -7.53 22.33 -46.82
CA TYR A 593 -6.88 21.07 -46.46
C TYR A 593 -5.48 21.00 -47.05
N PRO A 594 -4.56 20.34 -46.34
CA PRO A 594 -3.26 19.92 -46.85
C PRO A 594 -3.35 19.32 -48.25
N ILE A 595 -2.42 19.68 -49.13
CA ILE A 595 -2.47 19.18 -50.50
C ILE A 595 -2.21 17.67 -50.57
N GLU A 596 -1.44 17.13 -49.62
CA GLU A 596 -1.08 15.71 -49.48
C GLU A 596 -2.30 14.82 -49.17
N GLN A 597 -3.34 15.40 -48.56
CA GLN A 597 -4.62 14.73 -48.30
C GLN A 597 -5.50 14.64 -49.57
N MET A 598 -5.23 15.48 -50.59
CA MET A 598 -6.01 15.51 -51.82
C MET A 598 -5.64 14.35 -52.76
N PRO A 599 -6.54 13.94 -53.69
CA PRO A 599 -6.21 13.00 -54.75
C PRO A 599 -5.00 13.44 -55.60
N THR A 600 -4.23 12.49 -56.10
CA THR A 600 -2.98 12.71 -56.86
C THR A 600 -3.13 13.68 -58.05
N VAL A 601 -4.30 13.69 -58.70
CA VAL A 601 -4.61 14.62 -59.80
C VAL A 601 -4.58 16.08 -59.33
N LEU A 602 -5.11 16.37 -58.14
CA LEU A 602 -5.08 17.71 -57.56
C LEU A 602 -3.68 18.10 -57.06
N GLN A 603 -2.92 17.14 -56.51
CA GLN A 603 -1.53 17.36 -56.11
C GLN A 603 -0.64 17.76 -57.31
N TRP A 604 -0.81 17.07 -58.44
CA TRP A 604 -0.12 17.43 -59.68
C TRP A 604 -0.53 18.83 -60.17
N LEU A 605 -1.81 19.13 -60.10
CA LEU A 605 -2.35 20.41 -60.55
C LEU A 605 -1.88 21.58 -59.66
N HIS A 606 -1.76 21.36 -58.35
CA HIS A 606 -1.26 22.33 -57.37
C HIS A 606 0.06 22.96 -57.81
N ALA A 607 1.02 22.16 -58.28
CA ALA A 607 2.36 22.63 -58.63
C ALA A 607 2.39 23.61 -59.82
N LEU A 608 1.39 23.54 -60.71
CA LEU A 608 1.35 24.29 -61.98
C LEU A 608 0.50 25.56 -61.91
N MET A 609 -0.18 25.80 -60.79
CA MET A 609 -1.23 26.80 -60.71
C MET A 609 -0.74 28.17 -60.22
N PRO A 610 -1.11 29.27 -60.92
CA PRO A 610 -0.75 30.62 -60.50
C PRO A 610 -1.24 30.99 -59.09
N LEU A 611 -2.42 30.51 -58.68
CA LEU A 611 -2.95 30.75 -57.35
C LEU A 611 -2.12 30.05 -56.25
N THR A 612 -1.49 28.91 -56.56
CA THR A 612 -0.56 28.22 -55.64
C THR A 612 0.68 29.07 -55.38
N TRP A 613 1.30 29.59 -56.43
CA TRP A 613 2.46 30.48 -56.27
C TRP A 613 2.08 31.78 -55.55
N ALA A 614 0.91 32.35 -55.86
CA ALA A 614 0.38 33.51 -55.15
C ALA A 614 0.24 33.25 -53.65
N ARG A 615 -0.40 32.13 -53.27
CA ARG A 615 -0.55 31.75 -51.86
C ARG A 615 0.78 31.51 -51.18
N ASN A 616 1.71 30.78 -51.81
CA ASN A 616 3.01 30.47 -51.22
C ASN A 616 3.83 31.75 -50.98
N ALA A 617 3.90 32.65 -51.97
CA ALA A 617 4.56 33.95 -51.82
C ALA A 617 3.90 34.79 -50.71
N MET A 618 2.56 34.77 -50.65
CA MET A 618 1.80 35.51 -49.64
C MET A 618 1.99 34.92 -48.23
N ARG A 619 2.01 33.60 -48.05
CA ARG A 619 2.29 32.95 -46.77
C ARG A 619 3.70 33.30 -46.28
N MET A 620 4.69 33.12 -47.14
CA MET A 620 6.10 33.28 -46.79
C MET A 620 6.47 34.74 -46.48
N VAL A 621 5.87 35.71 -47.17
CA VAL A 621 6.09 37.14 -46.86
C VAL A 621 5.44 37.55 -45.53
N LEU A 622 4.33 36.92 -45.15
CA LEU A 622 3.67 37.20 -43.87
C LEU A 622 4.44 36.64 -42.67
N VAL A 623 5.09 35.49 -42.83
CA VAL A 623 5.99 34.93 -41.79
C VAL A 623 7.42 35.49 -41.87
N GLY A 624 7.74 36.26 -42.93
CA GLY A 624 9.07 36.84 -43.16
C GLY A 624 10.14 35.84 -43.57
N TYR A 625 9.76 34.65 -44.05
CA TYR A 625 10.68 33.60 -44.49
C TYR A 625 10.92 33.71 -46.01
N TYR A 626 12.13 34.12 -46.40
CA TYR A 626 12.52 34.35 -47.81
C TYR A 626 13.36 33.20 -48.39
N GLY A 627 12.99 31.96 -48.07
CA GLY A 627 13.70 30.76 -48.54
C GLY A 627 13.47 30.42 -50.03
N PRO A 628 13.98 29.27 -50.50
CA PRO A 628 13.91 28.87 -51.90
C PRO A 628 12.50 28.84 -52.47
N LYS A 629 11.51 28.31 -51.73
CA LYS A 629 10.11 28.24 -52.19
C LYS A 629 9.49 29.62 -52.40
N PHE A 630 9.87 30.62 -51.60
CA PHE A 630 9.39 32.00 -51.76
C PHE A 630 9.86 32.55 -53.11
N TRP A 631 11.15 32.42 -53.40
CA TRP A 631 11.72 32.91 -54.66
C TRP A 631 11.21 32.14 -55.87
N VAL A 632 11.01 30.83 -55.76
CA VAL A 632 10.34 30.04 -56.81
C VAL A 632 8.96 30.60 -57.11
N ALA A 633 8.15 30.88 -56.08
CA ALA A 633 6.83 31.45 -56.24
C ALA A 633 6.84 32.85 -56.88
N VAL A 634 7.71 33.75 -56.39
CA VAL A 634 7.88 35.11 -56.94
C VAL A 634 8.33 35.07 -58.40
N ILE A 635 9.32 34.25 -58.72
CA ILE A 635 9.85 34.11 -60.09
C ILE A 635 8.77 33.53 -61.01
N ALA A 636 8.02 32.51 -60.57
CA ALA A 636 6.94 31.93 -61.36
C ALA A 636 5.82 32.94 -61.67
N LEU A 637 5.43 33.76 -60.69
CA LEU A 637 4.45 34.84 -60.89
C LEU A 637 4.98 35.92 -61.85
N ALA A 638 6.22 36.36 -61.67
CA ALA A 638 6.84 37.36 -62.55
C ALA A 638 6.98 36.84 -63.99
N ALA A 639 7.42 35.58 -64.16
CA ALA A 639 7.51 34.91 -65.45
C ALA A 639 6.14 34.79 -66.12
N LEU A 640 5.09 34.49 -65.36
CA LEU A 640 3.71 34.47 -65.86
C LEU A 640 3.26 35.86 -66.34
N VAL A 641 3.55 36.93 -65.59
CA VAL A 641 3.22 38.30 -66.00
C VAL A 641 3.94 38.66 -67.30
N ILE A 642 5.26 38.47 -67.36
CA ILE A 642 6.07 38.78 -68.53
C ILE A 642 5.61 37.95 -69.73
N GLY A 643 5.47 36.64 -69.56
CA GLY A 643 5.03 35.71 -70.59
C GLY A 643 3.65 36.06 -71.14
N ALA A 644 2.69 36.39 -70.26
CA ALA A 644 1.34 36.77 -70.67
C ALA A 644 1.30 38.09 -71.46
N VAL A 645 2.08 39.08 -71.04
CA VAL A 645 2.20 40.36 -71.75
C VAL A 645 2.84 40.16 -73.11
N LEU A 646 3.95 39.42 -73.20
CA LEU A 646 4.62 39.09 -74.45
C LEU A 646 3.70 38.32 -75.39
N PHE A 647 2.99 37.30 -74.88
CA PHE A 647 2.01 36.53 -75.65
C PHE A 647 0.88 37.43 -76.18
N THR A 648 0.37 38.35 -75.36
CA THR A 648 -0.68 39.28 -75.77
C THR A 648 -0.22 40.23 -76.88
N ILE A 649 1.01 40.72 -76.81
CA ILE A 649 1.61 41.57 -77.85
C ILE A 649 1.84 40.75 -79.14
N TRP A 650 2.39 39.56 -79.02
CA TRP A 650 2.64 38.65 -80.14
C TRP A 650 1.35 38.21 -80.85
N TRP A 651 0.33 37.79 -80.09
CA TRP A 651 -0.97 37.38 -80.61
C TRP A 651 -1.63 38.51 -81.40
N ARG A 652 -1.48 39.74 -80.93
CA ARG A 652 -1.98 40.93 -81.62
C ARG A 652 -1.23 41.21 -82.92
N ARG A 653 0.10 41.12 -82.94
CA ARG A 653 0.89 41.29 -84.17
C ARG A 653 0.45 40.32 -85.27
N ARG A 654 0.06 39.09 -84.91
CA ARG A 654 -0.47 38.11 -85.86
C ARG A 654 -1.86 38.41 -86.41
N GLN A 655 -2.63 39.28 -85.76
CA GLN A 655 -3.99 39.64 -86.19
C GLN A 655 -4.04 40.93 -87.03
N GLU A 656 -2.91 41.64 -87.20
CA GLU A 656 -2.80 42.78 -88.12
C GLU A 656 -2.48 42.24 -89.52
N PRO A 657 -3.23 42.59 -90.58
CA PRO A 657 -2.89 42.21 -91.94
C PRO A 657 -1.57 42.88 -92.36
N PRO A 658 -0.76 42.25 -93.22
CA PRO A 658 0.50 42.83 -93.70
C PRO A 658 0.22 44.17 -94.39
N THR A 659 0.96 45.21 -93.98
CA THR A 659 1.02 46.50 -94.67
C THR A 659 2.00 46.37 -95.83
N ASP A 660 1.49 46.13 -97.03
CA ASP A 660 2.25 46.40 -98.25
C ASP A 660 2.15 47.89 -98.57
N ALA A 661 3.32 48.49 -98.83
CA ALA A 661 3.49 49.82 -99.37
C ALA A 661 3.62 49.74 -100.90
N ASP A 662 3.27 50.86 -101.53
CA ASP A 662 3.39 51.23 -102.96
C ASP A 662 2.40 50.58 -103.94
N ASP A 663 1.46 51.39 -104.45
CA ASP A 663 1.66 51.94 -105.80
C ASP A 663 0.70 53.10 -106.12
N ASP A 664 1.27 54.11 -106.79
CA ASP A 664 0.61 55.23 -107.43
C ASP A 664 -0.53 54.78 -108.36
N ALA A 665 -1.71 55.37 -108.20
CA ALA A 665 -2.74 55.40 -109.25
C ALA A 665 -3.43 56.77 -109.26
N PRO A 666 -3.60 57.42 -110.43
CA PRO A 666 -4.05 58.79 -110.51
C PRO A 666 -5.54 58.91 -110.17
N ILE A 667 -5.89 60.05 -109.58
CA ILE A 667 -7.27 60.50 -109.40
C ILE A 667 -7.91 60.66 -110.78
N THR A 668 -8.88 59.80 -111.13
CA THR A 668 -9.85 60.07 -112.19
C THR A 668 -11.19 59.39 -111.89
N GLU A 669 -12.21 60.24 -111.76
CA GLU A 669 -13.64 60.04 -112.04
C GLU A 669 -14.44 58.92 -111.33
N GLU A 670 -15.05 59.26 -110.19
CA GLU A 670 -16.47 58.90 -109.96
C GLU A 670 -17.17 59.94 -109.03
N ILE A 671 -17.13 61.21 -109.42
CA ILE A 671 -18.18 62.18 -109.08
C ILE A 671 -19.08 62.30 -110.32
N VAL A 672 -19.79 61.25 -110.70
CA VAL A 672 -21.06 61.31 -111.45
C VAL A 672 -21.84 60.01 -111.20
N TYR A 673 -22.45 59.85 -110.02
CA TYR A 673 -23.70 59.05 -109.91
C TYR A 673 -24.57 59.43 -108.69
N LEU A 674 -24.42 60.65 -108.17
CA LEU A 674 -25.34 61.21 -107.16
C LEU A 674 -25.69 62.67 -107.45
N GLN A 675 -26.00 63.00 -108.71
CA GLN A 675 -26.73 64.22 -109.03
C GLN A 675 -27.63 64.17 -110.29
N GLN A 676 -28.02 62.99 -110.77
CA GLN A 676 -29.14 62.86 -111.72
C GLN A 676 -29.92 61.56 -111.51
N THR A 677 -30.66 61.49 -110.40
CA THR A 677 -31.98 60.82 -110.35
C THR A 677 -32.81 61.46 -109.23
N GLN A 678 -33.19 62.72 -109.45
CA GLN A 678 -34.60 63.09 -109.36
C GLN A 678 -35.03 63.58 -110.75
N ALA A 679 -35.72 62.69 -111.45
CA ALA A 679 -36.79 63.00 -112.39
C ALA A 679 -37.87 61.96 -112.15
#